data_AF-A0A818AIL9-F1
#
_entry.id   AF-A0A818AIL9-F1
#
_cell.length_a   1.000
_cell.length_b   1.000
_cell.length_c   1.000
_cell.angle_alpha   90.00
_cell.angle_beta   90.00
_cell.angle_gamma   90.00
#
_symmetry.space_group_name_H-M   'P 1'
#
loop_
_entity.id
_entity.type
_entity.pdbx_description
1 polymer ?
#
loop_
_entity_poly.entity_id
_entity_poly.type
_entity_poly.pdbx_seq_one_letter_code
_entity_poly.pdbx_strand_id
1 'polypeptide(L)'
;MHELVINSIDDLLWLRLSQIVLPNQDLMTLNKLQKLVLNEGNENRSLFNEKPVQYAICLLLTGQFETAIDLLNQIEQFRCHAVHIGIYLHECRLLSTASKSDSPMLTTTLMTEDPLKSINYQRLLTSYTEKCRYDSELWQIINYFYLLKQIKQRDGENCFIESLALLLIKLDDNDVDNLLERLFGINRQGIFTEARILDHLDIDTNVVTANVGLYLEKRGHLELAAVLYDRAKKPRQACSIYNRLLSEAICTLVSSNTPGAPNVLASARIFASRLSSTQNEFDRLTNTLFSLLDIYTYIEFFKSQQFERAYEIIQKLSLLPFAHTQIDQCLESINYYSSEIIDCYPDVILITLTLMAILASVEYKSTLNTSNQHLLLAATSSFDQRTSNILSTNKQGLLDELKRQADVLFRYLGLLPIKLHNHVHFLIANAYLRHVTRVAKYIKSKRPDIKLFIWHDMLSQLVNSGYNNITELIELIVPMIWTYVDDVKLWFDDGFWVKFSMFREVWVASSFKGSSGETTTMSYIAHHQRNQQTWLEAMYIASNRHKVNFAGIVITGWSRYDHMLSLCELLPSSIPSLAYALQTIVYGYIDYEKNITISTSLLGCDRMPLWEKSMQVTYITCSFPGHEMYEIMYQYDTLLRQYEETMSFVRLFITDIHLRQNYIHYKRSQECLQRLIYLEDQMIYFITAFQRVCVFFFTPDIGSEWLQTYFMRKFREVQYRINFIERRLKTQTSWPQRPLPNNTAFIFVKRRNITNLNLL
;
A
#
# COMPACT_ATOMS: atom_id res chain seq x y z
N MET A 1 34.35 -25.24 -81.76
CA MET A 1 35.19 -26.45 -81.79
C MET A 1 35.08 -27.26 -80.48
N HIS A 2 33.96 -27.18 -79.74
CA HIS A 2 33.91 -27.66 -78.34
C HIS A 2 32.89 -28.75 -78.02
N GLU A 3 31.80 -28.90 -78.79
CA GLU A 3 30.78 -29.93 -78.48
C GLU A 3 31.22 -31.37 -78.76
N LEU A 4 32.28 -31.58 -79.55
CA LEU A 4 32.78 -32.93 -79.90
C LEU A 4 33.82 -33.49 -78.93
N VAL A 5 34.35 -32.68 -77.99
CA VAL A 5 35.45 -33.07 -77.09
C VAL A 5 35.07 -32.93 -75.61
N ILE A 6 34.06 -32.11 -75.30
CA ILE A 6 33.52 -31.97 -73.94
C ILE A 6 32.56 -33.12 -73.69
N ASN A 7 33.06 -34.18 -73.05
CA ASN A 7 32.27 -35.38 -72.73
C ASN A 7 31.85 -35.43 -71.26
N SER A 8 32.47 -34.62 -70.40
CA SER A 8 32.15 -34.51 -68.99
C SER A 8 32.00 -33.04 -68.54
N ILE A 9 31.33 -32.85 -67.39
CA ILE A 9 31.20 -31.55 -66.73
C ILE A 9 32.59 -31.02 -66.31
N ASP A 10 33.52 -31.90 -65.99
CA ASP A 10 34.89 -31.55 -65.62
C ASP A 10 35.66 -30.97 -66.82
N ASP A 11 35.48 -31.51 -68.02
CA ASP A 11 36.08 -30.99 -69.26
C ASP A 11 35.57 -29.58 -69.57
N LEU A 12 34.26 -29.35 -69.36
CA LEU A 12 33.62 -28.06 -69.53
C LEU A 12 34.17 -27.05 -68.52
N LEU A 13 34.26 -27.45 -67.25
CA LEU A 13 34.74 -26.57 -66.18
C LEU A 13 36.22 -26.24 -66.35
N TRP A 14 37.06 -27.23 -66.68
CA TRP A 14 38.49 -27.03 -66.94
C TRP A 14 38.72 -26.04 -68.08
N LEU A 15 37.98 -26.21 -69.18
CA LEU A 15 38.04 -25.28 -70.30
C LEU A 15 37.65 -23.86 -69.87
N ARG A 16 36.54 -23.70 -69.15
CA ARG A 16 36.07 -22.39 -68.71
C ARG A 16 37.03 -21.72 -67.71
N LEU A 17 37.66 -22.49 -66.83
CA LEU A 17 38.71 -21.98 -65.93
C LEU A 17 39.97 -21.56 -66.70
N SER A 18 40.36 -22.31 -67.75
CA SER A 18 41.52 -21.97 -68.59
C SER A 18 41.35 -20.68 -69.41
N GLN A 19 40.11 -20.21 -69.57
CA GLN A 19 39.76 -18.98 -70.29
C GLN A 19 39.74 -17.73 -69.40
N ILE A 20 39.98 -17.86 -68.09
CA ILE A 20 39.92 -16.73 -67.15
C ILE A 20 41.16 -15.85 -67.28
N VAL A 21 40.96 -14.54 -67.52
CA VAL A 21 42.02 -13.53 -67.59
C VAL A 21 41.74 -12.39 -66.60
N LEU A 22 42.79 -11.78 -66.02
CA LEU A 22 42.71 -10.63 -65.10
C LEU A 22 42.09 -9.38 -65.78
N PRO A 23 41.47 -8.46 -65.02
CA PRO A 23 40.24 -7.73 -65.39
C PRO A 23 40.42 -6.51 -66.33
N ASN A 24 41.33 -6.58 -67.30
CA ASN A 24 41.64 -5.43 -68.16
C ASN A 24 41.03 -5.49 -69.58
N GLN A 25 40.26 -6.53 -69.92
CA GLN A 25 39.55 -6.64 -71.22
C GLN A 25 38.22 -7.41 -71.06
N ASP A 26 37.29 -7.27 -72.01
CA ASP A 26 35.95 -7.91 -72.09
C ASP A 26 35.92 -9.46 -72.05
N LEU A 27 37.07 -10.08 -71.78
CA LEU A 27 37.30 -11.50 -71.62
C LEU A 27 36.54 -12.07 -70.41
N MET A 28 36.43 -13.41 -70.39
CA MET A 28 35.82 -14.15 -69.30
C MET A 28 36.57 -13.87 -67.99
N THR A 29 35.90 -13.21 -67.05
CA THR A 29 36.40 -13.00 -65.68
C THR A 29 35.85 -14.08 -64.76
N LEU A 30 36.52 -14.32 -63.63
CA LEU A 30 36.04 -15.29 -62.63
C LEU A 30 34.61 -14.96 -62.17
N ASN A 31 34.29 -13.67 -61.99
CA ASN A 31 32.94 -13.22 -61.63
C ASN A 31 31.89 -13.53 -62.72
N LYS A 32 32.22 -13.32 -64.01
CA LYS A 32 31.34 -13.72 -65.12
C LYS A 32 31.11 -15.23 -65.13
N LEU A 33 32.15 -16.03 -64.89
CA LEU A 33 32.03 -17.50 -64.80
C LEU A 33 31.18 -17.93 -63.60
N GLN A 34 31.36 -17.32 -62.43
CA GLN A 34 30.57 -17.61 -61.23
C GLN A 34 29.08 -17.33 -61.46
N LYS A 35 28.73 -16.21 -62.11
CA LYS A 35 27.35 -15.86 -62.49
C LYS A 35 26.75 -16.86 -63.48
N LEU A 36 27.52 -17.33 -64.47
CA LEU A 36 27.06 -18.36 -65.42
C LEU A 36 26.75 -19.68 -64.71
N VAL A 37 27.65 -20.16 -63.84
CA VAL A 37 27.45 -21.40 -63.07
C VAL A 37 26.22 -21.32 -62.17
N LEU A 38 25.95 -20.17 -61.56
CA LEU A 38 24.72 -19.96 -60.77
C LEU A 38 23.46 -19.93 -61.63
N ASN A 39 23.49 -19.27 -62.79
CA ASN A 39 22.35 -19.18 -63.70
C ASN A 39 21.99 -20.55 -64.29
N GLU A 40 22.99 -21.30 -64.78
CA GLU A 40 22.79 -22.67 -65.29
C GLU A 40 22.30 -23.62 -64.19
N GLY A 41 22.78 -23.44 -62.96
CA GLY A 41 22.30 -24.17 -61.78
C GLY A 41 20.85 -23.86 -61.39
N ASN A 42 20.41 -22.61 -61.55
CA ASN A 42 19.03 -22.18 -61.27
C ASN A 42 18.05 -22.63 -62.35
N GLU A 43 18.45 -22.61 -63.63
CA GLU A 43 17.62 -23.04 -64.76
C GLU A 43 17.42 -24.56 -64.79
N ASN A 44 18.42 -25.35 -64.38
CA ASN A 44 18.39 -26.81 -64.37
C ASN A 44 18.25 -27.42 -62.97
N ARG A 45 17.46 -26.76 -62.10
CA ARG A 45 17.33 -27.12 -60.68
C ARG A 45 16.88 -28.56 -60.43
N SER A 46 16.12 -29.16 -61.34
CA SER A 46 15.68 -30.57 -61.27
C SER A 46 16.84 -31.56 -61.48
N LEU A 47 17.72 -31.31 -62.45
CA LEU A 47 18.88 -32.15 -62.78
C LEU A 47 19.96 -32.10 -61.69
N PHE A 48 20.20 -30.91 -61.13
CA PHE A 48 21.20 -30.75 -60.07
C PHE A 48 20.72 -31.24 -58.70
N ASN A 49 19.41 -31.37 -58.48
CA ASN A 49 18.86 -32.07 -57.32
C ASN A 49 19.08 -33.60 -57.40
N GLU A 50 19.19 -34.18 -58.61
CA GLU A 50 19.50 -35.61 -58.79
C GLU A 50 20.99 -35.92 -58.57
N LYS A 51 21.90 -34.98 -58.87
CA LYS A 51 23.36 -35.12 -58.67
C LYS A 51 23.98 -33.92 -57.91
N PRO A 52 23.62 -33.72 -56.63
CA PRO A 52 23.99 -32.53 -55.86
C PRO A 52 25.50 -32.40 -55.60
N VAL A 53 26.21 -33.52 -55.51
CA VAL A 53 27.66 -33.54 -55.24
C VAL A 53 28.46 -32.97 -56.41
N GLN A 54 28.07 -33.28 -57.66
CA GLN A 54 28.77 -32.77 -58.85
C GLN A 54 28.64 -31.25 -58.96
N TYR A 55 27.44 -30.72 -58.70
CA TYR A 55 27.21 -29.28 -58.69
C TYR A 55 27.95 -28.58 -57.54
N ALA A 56 27.97 -29.17 -56.35
CA ALA A 56 28.75 -28.66 -55.23
C ALA A 56 30.26 -28.59 -55.54
N ILE A 57 30.81 -29.61 -56.21
CA ILE A 57 32.22 -29.61 -56.66
C ILE A 57 32.47 -28.47 -57.65
N CYS A 58 31.58 -28.23 -58.62
CA CYS A 58 31.69 -27.09 -59.54
C CYS A 58 31.67 -25.75 -58.79
N LEU A 59 30.82 -25.59 -57.78
CA LEU A 59 30.76 -24.39 -56.94
C LEU A 59 32.04 -24.21 -56.10
N LEU A 60 32.59 -25.28 -55.53
CA LEU A 60 33.85 -25.25 -54.77
C LEU A 60 35.05 -24.88 -55.67
N LEU A 61 35.14 -25.48 -56.86
CA LEU A 61 36.22 -25.22 -57.82
C LEU A 61 36.15 -23.80 -58.42
N THR A 62 34.96 -23.20 -58.47
CA THR A 62 34.76 -21.80 -58.90
C THR A 62 34.88 -20.79 -57.75
N GLY A 63 35.20 -21.23 -56.53
CA GLY A 63 35.39 -20.36 -55.36
C GLY A 63 34.10 -19.81 -54.74
N GLN A 64 32.94 -20.41 -55.06
CA GLN A 64 31.63 -20.00 -54.53
C GLN A 64 31.28 -20.79 -53.26
N PHE A 65 32.18 -20.73 -52.28
CA PHE A 65 32.19 -21.59 -51.09
C PHE A 65 30.89 -21.52 -50.27
N GLU A 66 30.37 -20.32 -50.01
CA GLU A 66 29.18 -20.12 -49.18
C GLU A 66 27.92 -20.73 -49.82
N THR A 67 27.83 -20.67 -51.15
CA THR A 67 26.72 -21.28 -51.90
C THR A 67 26.86 -22.80 -51.95
N ALA A 68 28.09 -23.30 -52.10
CA ALA A 68 28.36 -24.75 -52.08
C ALA A 68 27.97 -25.37 -50.73
N ILE A 69 28.33 -24.72 -49.62
CA ILE A 69 28.01 -25.19 -48.27
C ILE A 69 26.50 -25.15 -48.03
N ASP A 70 25.81 -24.07 -48.41
CA ASP A 70 24.36 -23.96 -48.24
C ASP A 70 23.60 -25.06 -49.01
N LEU A 71 24.00 -25.32 -50.26
CA LEU A 71 23.43 -26.40 -51.08
C LEU A 71 23.59 -27.77 -50.41
N LEU A 72 24.81 -28.09 -49.94
CA LEU A 72 25.07 -29.37 -49.28
C LEU A 72 24.35 -29.49 -47.93
N ASN A 73 24.18 -28.38 -47.20
CA ASN A 73 23.50 -28.36 -45.90
C ASN A 73 21.98 -28.59 -46.01
N GLN A 74 21.36 -28.15 -47.11
CA GLN A 74 19.94 -28.38 -47.39
C GLN A 74 19.62 -29.87 -47.54
N ILE A 75 20.59 -30.70 -47.94
CA ILE A 75 20.41 -32.14 -48.15
C ILE A 75 20.87 -32.91 -46.91
N GLU A 76 19.97 -33.68 -46.31
CA GLU A 76 20.23 -34.37 -45.04
C GLU A 76 21.45 -35.31 -45.07
N GLN A 77 21.64 -36.04 -46.18
CA GLN A 77 22.75 -36.99 -46.34
C GLN A 77 24.13 -36.31 -46.38
N PHE A 78 24.21 -35.06 -46.86
CA PHE A 78 25.49 -34.35 -47.06
C PHE A 78 25.76 -33.27 -46.01
N ARG A 79 24.89 -33.12 -45.02
CA ARG A 79 25.02 -32.09 -43.99
C ARG A 79 26.31 -32.19 -43.18
N CYS A 80 26.75 -33.41 -42.83
CA CYS A 80 28.03 -33.59 -42.15
C CYS A 80 29.21 -33.11 -43.01
N HIS A 81 29.20 -33.40 -44.31
CA HIS A 81 30.21 -32.93 -45.25
C HIS A 81 30.19 -31.40 -45.37
N ALA A 82 29.00 -30.80 -45.47
CA ALA A 82 28.85 -29.34 -45.51
C ALA A 82 29.47 -28.66 -44.28
N VAL A 83 29.22 -29.22 -43.09
CA VAL A 83 29.76 -28.71 -41.82
C VAL A 83 31.28 -28.83 -41.76
N HIS A 84 31.84 -29.99 -42.08
CA HIS A 84 33.30 -30.21 -42.02
C HIS A 84 34.07 -29.44 -43.09
N ILE A 85 33.51 -29.33 -44.30
CA ILE A 85 34.06 -28.46 -45.36
C ILE A 85 34.01 -27.00 -44.90
N GLY A 86 32.90 -26.57 -44.29
CA GLY A 86 32.78 -25.23 -43.71
C GLY A 86 33.81 -24.96 -42.62
N ILE A 87 34.06 -25.91 -41.71
CA ILE A 87 35.08 -25.82 -40.66
C ILE A 87 36.47 -25.64 -41.31
N TYR A 88 36.81 -26.49 -42.28
CA TYR A 88 38.11 -26.41 -42.96
C TYR A 88 38.31 -25.06 -43.67
N LEU A 89 37.32 -24.60 -44.43
CA LEU A 89 37.38 -23.32 -45.15
C LEU A 89 37.43 -22.12 -44.20
N HIS A 90 36.79 -22.21 -43.04
CA HIS A 90 36.87 -21.20 -41.99
C HIS A 90 38.28 -21.14 -41.37
N GLU A 91 38.90 -22.28 -41.05
CA GLU A 91 40.28 -22.34 -40.54
C GLU A 91 41.29 -21.80 -41.58
N CYS A 92 41.05 -22.05 -42.87
CA CYS A 92 41.85 -21.47 -43.95
C CYS A 92 41.58 -19.97 -44.23
N ARG A 93 40.63 -19.34 -43.51
CA ARG A 93 40.19 -17.94 -43.70
C ARG A 93 39.65 -17.63 -45.09
N LEU A 94 39.05 -18.62 -45.75
CA LEU A 94 38.49 -18.51 -47.10
C LEU A 94 36.98 -18.22 -47.12
N LEU A 95 36.34 -18.15 -45.94
CA LEU A 95 34.90 -18.12 -45.78
C LEU A 95 34.43 -16.77 -45.23
N SER A 96 33.47 -16.13 -45.90
CA SER A 96 32.87 -14.88 -45.42
C SER A 96 31.78 -15.19 -44.40
N THR A 97 31.97 -14.81 -43.13
CA THR A 97 31.01 -15.07 -42.05
C THR A 97 30.01 -13.91 -41.88
N ALA A 98 28.74 -14.24 -41.68
CA ALA A 98 27.70 -13.26 -41.35
C ALA A 98 27.84 -12.77 -39.89
N SER A 99 27.66 -11.47 -39.65
CA SER A 99 27.93 -10.87 -38.33
C SER A 99 26.77 -10.92 -37.32
N LYS A 100 25.59 -11.45 -37.70
CA LYS A 100 24.38 -11.49 -36.85
C LYS A 100 23.89 -12.92 -36.62
N SER A 101 23.59 -13.27 -35.37
CA SER A 101 23.02 -14.56 -34.94
C SER A 101 21.75 -14.96 -35.70
N ASP A 102 20.79 -14.02 -35.83
CA ASP A 102 19.47 -14.26 -36.43
C ASP A 102 19.46 -14.32 -37.98
N SER A 103 20.61 -14.15 -38.62
CA SER A 103 20.69 -14.15 -40.09
C SER A 103 20.35 -15.54 -40.69
N PRO A 104 19.77 -15.60 -41.90
CA PRO A 104 19.58 -16.86 -42.61
C PRO A 104 20.92 -17.55 -42.89
N MET A 105 20.91 -18.86 -43.18
CA MET A 105 22.13 -19.65 -43.41
C MET A 105 23.05 -18.97 -44.45
N LEU A 106 22.48 -18.45 -45.53
CA LEU A 106 23.16 -17.66 -46.54
C LEU A 106 22.58 -16.24 -46.57
N THR A 107 23.44 -15.23 -46.38
CA THR A 107 23.08 -13.81 -46.45
C THR A 107 23.76 -13.17 -47.66
N THR A 108 23.04 -12.38 -48.44
CA THR A 108 23.61 -11.64 -49.57
C THR A 108 23.64 -10.16 -49.24
N THR A 109 24.83 -9.55 -49.21
CA THR A 109 25.01 -8.13 -48.90
C THR A 109 25.09 -7.33 -50.20
N LEU A 110 24.13 -6.42 -50.42
CA LEU A 110 23.97 -5.65 -51.66
C LEU A 110 24.77 -4.34 -51.70
N MET A 111 25.86 -4.22 -50.93
CA MET A 111 26.57 -2.94 -50.76
C MET A 111 27.54 -2.59 -51.92
N THR A 112 27.79 -3.51 -52.85
CA THR A 112 28.70 -3.36 -54.00
C THR A 112 28.04 -3.84 -55.28
N GLU A 113 28.53 -3.42 -56.45
CA GLU A 113 28.05 -3.88 -57.78
C GLU A 113 28.09 -5.41 -57.93
N ASP A 114 28.86 -6.10 -57.09
CA ASP A 114 28.82 -7.55 -56.93
C ASP A 114 28.27 -7.97 -55.55
N PRO A 115 27.22 -8.84 -55.52
CA PRO A 115 26.62 -9.30 -54.27
C PRO A 115 27.57 -10.27 -53.54
N LEU A 116 28.11 -9.84 -52.40
CA LEU A 116 28.90 -10.71 -51.53
C LEU A 116 27.97 -11.61 -50.71
N LYS A 117 28.18 -12.92 -50.83
CA LYS A 117 27.48 -13.92 -50.03
C LYS A 117 28.29 -14.23 -48.78
N SER A 118 27.65 -14.20 -47.62
CA SER A 118 28.21 -14.62 -46.35
C SER A 118 27.38 -15.73 -45.74
N ILE A 119 28.04 -16.70 -45.11
CA ILE A 119 27.39 -17.82 -44.45
C ILE A 119 27.32 -17.58 -42.94
N ASN A 120 26.19 -17.94 -42.33
CA ASN A 120 26.04 -17.93 -40.89
C ASN A 120 26.70 -19.18 -40.30
N TYR A 121 28.01 -19.07 -40.04
CA TYR A 121 28.83 -20.17 -39.52
C TYR A 121 28.37 -20.68 -38.14
N GLN A 122 27.91 -19.77 -37.26
CA GLN A 122 27.33 -20.15 -35.97
C GLN A 122 26.05 -20.99 -36.15
N ARG A 123 25.17 -20.60 -37.08
CA ARG A 123 23.95 -21.36 -37.40
C ARG A 123 24.24 -22.71 -38.06
N LEU A 124 25.28 -22.79 -38.90
CA LEU A 124 25.72 -24.04 -39.51
C LEU A 124 26.11 -25.08 -38.44
N LEU A 125 26.91 -24.67 -37.46
CA LEU A 125 27.33 -25.55 -36.37
C LEU A 125 26.18 -25.88 -35.41
N THR A 126 25.41 -24.88 -34.98
CA THR A 126 24.29 -25.08 -34.04
C THR A 126 23.20 -25.98 -34.62
N SER A 127 22.80 -25.78 -35.89
CA SER A 127 21.79 -26.62 -36.55
C SER A 127 22.27 -28.06 -36.82
N TYR A 128 23.57 -28.29 -36.92
CA TYR A 128 24.13 -29.64 -36.99
C TYR A 128 24.07 -30.33 -35.62
N THR A 129 24.47 -29.62 -34.56
CA THR A 129 24.44 -30.16 -33.20
C THR A 129 23.04 -30.38 -32.64
N GLU A 130 22.01 -29.73 -33.19
CA GLU A 130 20.60 -29.95 -32.81
C GLU A 130 20.10 -31.38 -33.09
N LYS A 131 20.74 -32.13 -33.99
CA LYS A 131 20.39 -33.53 -34.29
C LYS A 131 21.05 -34.54 -33.37
N CYS A 132 22.05 -34.14 -32.60
CA CYS A 132 22.78 -35.02 -31.68
C CYS A 132 21.97 -35.27 -30.41
N ARG A 133 22.06 -36.47 -29.84
CA ARG A 133 21.42 -36.76 -28.54
C ARG A 133 22.26 -36.15 -27.42
N TYR A 134 21.67 -35.21 -26.69
CA TYR A 134 22.33 -34.43 -25.64
C TYR A 134 22.96 -35.29 -24.53
N ASP A 135 22.41 -36.47 -24.22
CA ASP A 135 22.91 -37.34 -23.14
C ASP A 135 24.19 -38.11 -23.46
N SER A 136 24.39 -38.53 -24.71
CA SER A 136 25.50 -39.39 -25.14
C SER A 136 26.60 -38.65 -25.90
N GLU A 137 26.28 -37.53 -26.55
CA GLU A 137 27.18 -36.84 -27.50
C GLU A 137 27.56 -35.42 -27.05
N LEU A 138 27.30 -35.06 -25.79
CA LEU A 138 27.56 -33.72 -25.24
C LEU A 138 28.99 -33.22 -25.51
N TRP A 139 29.99 -34.07 -25.33
CA TRP A 139 31.40 -33.76 -25.63
C TRP A 139 31.61 -33.35 -27.09
N GLN A 140 30.92 -33.99 -28.03
CA GLN A 140 31.02 -33.67 -29.46
C GLN A 140 30.40 -32.31 -29.75
N ILE A 141 29.22 -32.03 -29.20
CA ILE A 141 28.52 -30.73 -29.34
C ILE A 141 29.41 -29.58 -28.86
N ILE A 142 30.05 -29.75 -27.70
CA ILE A 142 30.92 -28.72 -27.13
C ILE A 142 32.18 -28.51 -27.98
N ASN A 143 32.76 -29.56 -28.56
CA ASN A 143 33.88 -29.43 -29.48
C ASN A 143 33.51 -28.64 -30.74
N TYR A 144 32.30 -28.84 -31.29
CA TYR A 144 31.82 -28.00 -32.39
C TYR A 144 31.62 -26.55 -31.95
N PHE A 145 31.06 -26.29 -30.77
CA PHE A 145 30.93 -24.93 -30.26
C PHE A 145 32.27 -24.27 -29.97
N TYR A 146 33.28 -25.03 -29.51
CA TYR A 146 34.63 -24.52 -29.25
C TYR A 146 35.28 -23.89 -30.50
N LEU A 147 34.93 -24.37 -31.70
CA LEU A 147 35.38 -23.78 -32.96
C LEU A 147 34.88 -22.33 -33.17
N LEU A 148 33.85 -21.90 -32.42
CA LEU A 148 33.33 -20.54 -32.43
C LEU A 148 34.08 -19.59 -31.48
N LYS A 149 35.07 -20.06 -30.70
CA LYS A 149 35.71 -19.29 -29.61
C LYS A 149 36.33 -17.96 -30.05
N GLN A 150 36.75 -17.85 -31.31
CA GLN A 150 37.40 -16.65 -31.85
C GLN A 150 36.43 -15.70 -32.58
N ILE A 151 35.17 -16.11 -32.76
CA ILE A 151 34.18 -15.33 -33.50
C ILE A 151 33.41 -14.43 -32.53
N LYS A 152 33.54 -13.13 -32.72
CA LYS A 152 32.77 -12.12 -31.99
C LYS A 152 31.75 -11.48 -32.92
N GLN A 153 30.54 -11.26 -32.41
CA GLN A 153 29.52 -10.50 -33.13
C GLN A 153 29.82 -8.99 -33.09
N ARG A 154 29.03 -8.19 -33.82
CA ARG A 154 29.16 -6.72 -33.83
C ARG A 154 28.99 -6.09 -32.44
N ASP A 155 28.26 -6.76 -31.56
CA ASP A 155 28.00 -6.33 -30.18
C ASP A 155 29.15 -6.71 -29.21
N GLY A 156 30.22 -7.34 -29.72
CA GLY A 156 31.38 -7.77 -28.95
C GLY A 156 31.21 -9.11 -28.21
N GLU A 157 30.03 -9.72 -28.28
CA GLU A 157 29.72 -11.01 -27.64
C GLU A 157 30.34 -12.19 -28.40
N ASN A 158 30.80 -13.19 -27.63
CA ASN A 158 31.46 -14.37 -28.19
C ASN A 158 30.40 -15.41 -28.61
N CYS A 159 30.45 -15.83 -29.88
CA CYS A 159 29.49 -16.78 -30.46
C CYS A 159 29.51 -18.14 -29.73
N PHE A 160 30.63 -18.52 -29.12
CA PHE A 160 30.75 -19.70 -28.26
C PHE A 160 29.87 -19.59 -27.01
N ILE A 161 29.95 -18.45 -26.32
CA ILE A 161 29.21 -18.19 -25.07
C ILE A 161 27.71 -18.10 -25.36
N GLU A 162 27.33 -17.43 -26.44
CA GLU A 162 25.94 -17.36 -26.88
C GLU A 162 25.38 -18.76 -27.20
N SER A 163 26.13 -19.58 -27.94
CA SER A 163 25.66 -20.92 -28.32
C SER A 163 25.49 -21.84 -27.11
N LEU A 164 26.37 -21.74 -26.12
CA LEU A 164 26.22 -22.44 -24.83
C LEU A 164 25.01 -21.94 -24.04
N ALA A 165 24.79 -20.63 -23.98
CA ALA A 165 23.64 -20.07 -23.28
C ALA A 165 22.31 -20.43 -23.96
N LEU A 166 22.26 -20.39 -25.29
CA LEU A 166 21.09 -20.82 -26.07
C LEU A 166 20.80 -22.31 -25.91
N LEU A 167 21.84 -23.15 -25.76
CA LEU A 167 21.66 -24.57 -25.44
C LEU A 167 20.97 -24.74 -24.08
N LEU A 168 21.39 -24.00 -23.05
CA LEU A 168 20.78 -24.05 -21.72
C LEU A 168 19.31 -23.59 -21.72
N ILE A 169 18.93 -22.68 -22.60
CA ILE A 169 17.54 -22.18 -22.72
C ILE A 169 16.64 -23.18 -23.44
N LYS A 170 17.17 -23.96 -24.40
CA LYS A 170 16.38 -24.88 -25.24
C LYS A 170 16.03 -26.21 -24.58
N LEU A 171 16.74 -26.58 -23.52
CA LEU A 171 16.60 -27.89 -22.86
C LEU A 171 15.51 -27.89 -21.78
N ASP A 172 14.91 -29.06 -21.58
CA ASP A 172 13.98 -29.30 -20.48
C ASP A 172 14.72 -29.29 -19.13
N ASP A 173 13.98 -29.07 -18.04
CA ASP A 173 14.57 -28.82 -16.71
C ASP A 173 15.54 -29.90 -16.22
N ASN A 174 15.22 -31.19 -16.46
CA ASN A 174 16.08 -32.31 -16.05
C ASN A 174 17.38 -32.38 -16.86
N ASP A 175 17.33 -32.02 -18.14
CA ASP A 175 18.48 -32.08 -19.04
C ASP A 175 19.43 -30.92 -18.78
N VAL A 176 18.90 -29.77 -18.33
CA VAL A 176 19.71 -28.63 -17.88
C VAL A 176 20.52 -28.98 -16.63
N ASP A 177 19.95 -29.69 -15.65
CA ASP A 177 20.66 -30.08 -14.43
C ASP A 177 21.84 -31.02 -14.74
N ASN A 178 21.59 -32.04 -15.57
CA ASN A 178 22.63 -32.96 -16.05
C ASN A 178 23.72 -32.21 -16.85
N LEU A 179 23.31 -31.24 -17.68
CA LEU A 179 24.23 -30.44 -18.48
C LEU A 179 25.09 -29.50 -17.62
N LEU A 180 24.49 -28.79 -16.66
CA LEU A 180 25.21 -27.89 -15.74
C LEU A 180 26.19 -28.67 -14.88
N GLU A 181 25.82 -29.87 -14.42
CA GLU A 181 26.69 -30.74 -13.63
C GLU A 181 27.91 -31.18 -14.45
N ARG A 182 27.72 -31.61 -15.70
CA ARG A 182 28.81 -32.08 -16.56
C ARG A 182 29.70 -30.96 -17.09
N LEU A 183 29.13 -29.80 -17.42
CA LEU A 183 29.84 -28.65 -17.99
C LEU A 183 30.56 -27.83 -16.94
N PHE A 184 29.82 -27.41 -15.91
CA PHE A 184 30.26 -26.39 -14.96
C PHE A 184 30.49 -26.98 -13.57
N GLY A 185 30.13 -28.26 -13.34
CA GLY A 185 30.25 -28.88 -12.03
C GLY A 185 29.29 -28.24 -11.02
N ILE A 186 28.06 -27.91 -11.45
CA ILE A 186 27.03 -27.34 -10.58
C ILE A 186 25.64 -27.82 -10.98
N ASN A 187 24.77 -28.10 -10.02
CA ASN A 187 23.34 -28.32 -10.29
C ASN A 187 22.54 -27.02 -10.05
N ARG A 188 21.32 -26.84 -10.59
CA ARG A 188 20.42 -25.70 -10.28
C ARG A 188 20.21 -25.47 -8.80
N GLN A 189 20.33 -26.50 -7.97
CA GLN A 189 20.28 -26.39 -6.50
C GLN A 189 21.54 -25.72 -5.89
N GLY A 190 22.59 -25.47 -6.66
CA GLY A 190 23.84 -24.87 -6.18
C GLY A 190 24.82 -25.85 -5.56
N ILE A 191 24.63 -27.16 -5.75
CA ILE A 191 25.60 -28.18 -5.29
C ILE A 191 26.74 -28.26 -6.30
N PHE A 192 27.98 -28.07 -5.83
CA PHE A 192 29.16 -28.16 -6.67
C PHE A 192 29.65 -29.61 -6.81
N THR A 193 30.02 -30.00 -8.02
CA THR A 193 30.66 -31.27 -8.40
C THR A 193 31.92 -30.97 -9.23
N GLU A 194 32.76 -31.97 -9.50
CA GLU A 194 33.91 -31.79 -10.38
C GLU A 194 33.43 -31.52 -11.83
N ALA A 195 33.83 -30.37 -12.39
CA ALA A 195 33.54 -30.03 -13.79
C ALA A 195 34.41 -30.90 -14.70
N ARG A 196 33.82 -31.75 -15.54
CA ARG A 196 34.60 -32.76 -16.27
C ARG A 196 34.96 -32.35 -17.69
N ILE A 197 34.21 -31.46 -18.32
CA ILE A 197 34.34 -31.25 -19.77
C ILE A 197 35.11 -29.98 -20.11
N LEU A 198 34.76 -28.85 -19.49
CA LEU A 198 35.39 -27.58 -19.83
C LEU A 198 36.83 -27.45 -19.29
N ASP A 199 37.17 -28.17 -18.22
CA ASP A 199 38.54 -28.19 -17.67
C ASP A 199 39.55 -28.91 -18.60
N HIS A 200 39.07 -29.71 -19.56
CA HIS A 200 39.90 -30.35 -20.59
C HIS A 200 40.14 -29.45 -21.82
N LEU A 201 39.46 -28.30 -21.91
CA LEU A 201 39.69 -27.30 -22.94
C LEU A 201 40.62 -26.23 -22.38
N ASP A 202 41.52 -25.70 -23.21
CA ASP A 202 42.45 -24.62 -22.84
C ASP A 202 41.70 -23.26 -22.68
N ILE A 203 40.72 -23.21 -21.78
CA ILE A 203 39.89 -22.04 -21.46
C ILE A 203 39.67 -21.97 -19.94
N ASP A 204 39.74 -20.77 -19.37
CA ASP A 204 39.33 -20.53 -17.99
C ASP A 204 37.82 -20.76 -17.82
N THR A 205 37.48 -21.85 -17.13
CA THR A 205 36.09 -22.25 -16.88
C THR A 205 35.32 -21.21 -16.09
N ASN A 206 35.96 -20.45 -15.19
CA ASN A 206 35.28 -19.40 -14.44
C ASN A 206 34.90 -18.21 -15.32
N VAL A 207 35.75 -17.85 -16.29
CA VAL A 207 35.48 -16.76 -17.23
C VAL A 207 34.33 -17.11 -18.16
N VAL A 208 34.30 -18.34 -18.69
CA VAL A 208 33.18 -18.82 -19.52
C VAL A 208 31.88 -18.85 -18.72
N THR A 209 31.91 -19.43 -17.51
CA THR A 209 30.75 -19.51 -16.62
C THR A 209 30.16 -18.13 -16.32
N ALA A 210 31.01 -17.14 -15.99
CA ALA A 210 30.57 -15.78 -15.72
C ALA A 210 29.96 -15.09 -16.95
N ASN A 211 30.52 -15.31 -18.14
CA ASN A 211 30.02 -14.68 -19.37
C ASN A 211 28.72 -15.34 -19.86
N VAL A 212 28.55 -16.65 -19.69
CA VAL A 212 27.27 -17.35 -19.93
C VAL A 212 26.20 -16.80 -18.98
N GLY A 213 26.54 -16.62 -17.68
CA GLY A 213 25.66 -15.97 -16.71
C GLY A 213 25.22 -14.56 -17.13
N LEU A 214 26.16 -13.74 -17.61
CA LEU A 214 25.87 -12.38 -18.11
C LEU A 214 24.92 -12.38 -19.30
N TYR A 215 25.08 -13.33 -20.23
CA TYR A 215 24.19 -13.45 -21.38
C TYR A 215 22.76 -13.85 -20.95
N LEU A 216 22.64 -14.80 -20.02
CA LEU A 216 21.34 -15.23 -19.48
C LEU A 216 20.64 -14.10 -18.70
N GLU A 217 21.40 -13.30 -17.95
CA GLU A 217 20.89 -12.13 -17.25
C GLU A 217 20.28 -11.10 -18.21
N LYS A 218 20.97 -10.79 -19.32
CA LYS A 218 20.44 -9.88 -20.36
C LYS A 218 19.17 -10.39 -21.04
N ARG A 219 19.00 -11.71 -21.14
CA ARG A 219 17.83 -12.37 -21.73
C ARG A 219 16.69 -12.58 -20.74
N GLY A 220 16.88 -12.28 -19.45
CA GLY A 220 15.86 -12.40 -18.40
C GLY A 220 15.80 -13.77 -17.70
N HIS A 221 16.73 -14.69 -17.98
CA HIS A 221 16.81 -16.00 -17.32
C HIS A 221 17.64 -15.90 -16.02
N LEU A 222 17.04 -15.28 -15.01
CA LEU A 222 17.74 -14.87 -13.79
C LEU A 222 18.16 -16.04 -12.88
N GLU A 223 17.36 -17.10 -12.81
CA GLU A 223 17.63 -18.26 -11.93
C GLU A 223 18.95 -18.96 -12.30
N LEU A 224 19.11 -19.30 -13.58
CA LEU A 224 20.32 -19.93 -14.11
C LEU A 224 21.52 -19.00 -14.02
N ALA A 225 21.33 -17.70 -14.25
CA ALA A 225 22.39 -16.71 -14.13
C ALA A 225 22.96 -16.67 -12.70
N ALA A 226 22.11 -16.70 -11.66
CA ALA A 226 22.54 -16.66 -10.27
C ALA A 226 23.40 -17.88 -9.88
N VAL A 227 22.99 -19.08 -10.31
CA VAL A 227 23.72 -20.34 -10.09
C VAL A 227 25.09 -20.32 -10.78
N LEU A 228 25.16 -19.84 -12.03
CA LEU A 228 26.43 -19.72 -12.76
C LEU A 228 27.37 -18.68 -12.14
N TYR A 229 26.87 -17.53 -11.69
CA TYR A 229 27.72 -16.53 -11.02
C TYR A 229 28.30 -17.04 -9.70
N ASP A 230 27.54 -17.85 -8.96
CA ASP A 230 28.04 -18.52 -7.75
C ASP A 230 29.20 -19.47 -8.10
N ARG A 231 29.06 -20.29 -9.14
CA ARG A 231 30.14 -21.18 -9.61
C ARG A 231 31.37 -20.42 -10.10
N ALA A 232 31.17 -19.28 -10.74
CA ALA A 232 32.22 -18.44 -11.31
C ALA A 232 33.00 -17.61 -10.28
N LYS A 233 32.79 -17.86 -8.96
CA LYS A 233 33.40 -17.11 -7.85
C LYS A 233 33.08 -15.60 -7.90
N LYS A 234 31.88 -15.23 -8.36
CA LYS A 234 31.38 -13.84 -8.36
C LYS A 234 30.19 -13.69 -7.40
N PRO A 235 30.40 -13.83 -6.07
CA PRO A 235 29.30 -13.94 -5.10
C PRO A 235 28.46 -12.66 -4.98
N ARG A 236 29.04 -11.48 -5.23
CA ARG A 236 28.31 -10.20 -5.19
C ARG A 236 27.21 -10.11 -6.26
N GLN A 237 27.49 -10.57 -7.47
CA GLN A 237 26.52 -10.58 -8.57
C GLN A 237 25.42 -11.61 -8.34
N ALA A 238 25.80 -12.81 -7.90
CA ALA A 238 24.86 -13.85 -7.52
C ALA A 238 23.89 -13.38 -6.41
N CYS A 239 24.41 -12.76 -5.34
CA CYS A 239 23.61 -12.25 -4.22
C CYS A 239 22.59 -11.18 -4.66
N SER A 240 22.98 -10.26 -5.54
CA SER A 240 22.06 -9.24 -6.08
C SER A 240 20.90 -9.87 -6.88
N ILE A 241 21.18 -10.91 -7.67
CA ILE A 241 20.15 -11.57 -8.47
C ILE A 241 19.24 -12.41 -7.56
N TYR A 242 19.78 -13.10 -6.57
CA TYR A 242 18.98 -13.83 -5.59
C TYR A 242 18.06 -12.91 -4.78
N ASN A 243 18.49 -11.71 -4.39
CA ASN A 243 17.63 -10.75 -3.70
C ASN A 243 16.42 -10.34 -4.55
N ARG A 244 16.64 -10.06 -5.85
CA ARG A 244 15.56 -9.74 -6.79
C ARG A 244 14.61 -10.93 -7.00
N LEU A 245 15.15 -12.13 -7.22
CA LEU A 245 14.36 -13.35 -7.40
C LEU A 245 13.53 -13.70 -6.16
N LEU A 246 14.08 -13.53 -4.96
CA LEU A 246 13.36 -13.79 -3.72
C LEU A 246 12.25 -12.76 -3.48
N SER A 247 12.48 -11.48 -3.78
CA SER A 247 11.44 -10.45 -3.70
C SER A 247 10.26 -10.77 -4.64
N GLU A 248 10.55 -11.14 -5.89
CA GLU A 248 9.52 -11.55 -6.87
C GLU A 248 8.79 -12.84 -6.45
N ALA A 249 9.53 -13.81 -5.90
CA ALA A 249 8.95 -15.05 -5.38
C ALA A 249 8.04 -14.80 -4.17
N ILE A 250 8.38 -13.86 -3.28
CA ILE A 250 7.55 -13.44 -2.16
C ILE A 250 6.25 -12.80 -2.67
N CYS A 251 6.33 -11.85 -3.60
CA CYS A 251 5.15 -11.20 -4.19
C CYS A 251 4.20 -12.21 -4.87
N THR A 252 4.78 -13.19 -5.57
CA THR A 252 4.02 -14.28 -6.21
C THR A 252 3.39 -15.19 -5.16
N LEU A 253 4.13 -15.55 -4.12
CA LEU A 253 3.64 -16.35 -3.00
C LEU A 253 2.48 -15.64 -2.31
N VAL A 254 2.51 -14.33 -2.10
CA VAL A 254 1.38 -13.60 -1.49
C VAL A 254 0.15 -13.62 -2.40
N SER A 255 0.33 -13.38 -3.69
CA SER A 255 -0.77 -13.21 -4.67
C SER A 255 -1.43 -14.52 -5.10
N SER A 256 -0.71 -15.64 -5.08
CA SER A 256 -1.17 -16.93 -5.63
C SER A 256 -1.05 -18.07 -4.62
N ASN A 257 -1.94 -19.06 -4.68
CA ASN A 257 -1.86 -20.27 -3.84
C ASN A 257 -0.91 -21.34 -4.39
N THR A 258 -0.15 -21.03 -5.44
CA THR A 258 0.85 -21.95 -5.98
C THR A 258 2.06 -22.00 -5.06
N PRO A 259 2.66 -23.18 -4.83
CA PRO A 259 3.92 -23.28 -4.09
C PRO A 259 4.97 -22.44 -4.81
N GLY A 260 5.60 -21.51 -4.09
CA GLY A 260 6.58 -20.58 -4.66
C GLY A 260 7.74 -21.31 -5.32
N ALA A 261 8.42 -20.67 -6.27
CA ALA A 261 9.48 -21.23 -7.11
C ALA A 261 10.49 -22.07 -6.27
N PRO A 262 10.34 -23.41 -6.20
CA PRO A 262 11.04 -24.22 -5.18
C PRO A 262 12.53 -24.30 -5.47
N ASN A 263 12.90 -24.20 -6.76
CA ASN A 263 14.27 -24.20 -7.24
C ASN A 263 15.04 -22.93 -6.82
N VAL A 264 14.38 -21.77 -6.86
CA VAL A 264 14.96 -20.49 -6.42
C VAL A 264 15.24 -20.51 -4.92
N LEU A 265 14.31 -21.04 -4.13
CA LEU A 265 14.49 -21.15 -2.68
C LEU A 265 15.60 -22.13 -2.31
N ALA A 266 15.64 -23.31 -2.96
CA ALA A 266 16.67 -24.31 -2.72
C ALA A 266 18.07 -23.78 -3.03
N SER A 267 18.22 -23.15 -4.21
CA SER A 267 19.49 -22.53 -4.64
C SER A 267 19.92 -21.37 -3.74
N ALA A 268 19.00 -20.47 -3.38
CA ALA A 268 19.28 -19.36 -2.48
C ALA A 268 19.69 -19.84 -1.07
N ARG A 269 19.08 -20.89 -0.53
CA ARG A 269 19.45 -21.48 0.78
C ARG A 269 20.86 -22.09 0.76
N ILE A 270 21.20 -22.84 -0.29
CA ILE A 270 22.52 -23.47 -0.44
C ILE A 270 23.61 -22.42 -0.69
N PHE A 271 23.28 -21.32 -1.38
CA PHE A 271 24.15 -20.16 -1.51
C PHE A 271 24.37 -19.44 -0.17
N ALA A 272 23.28 -19.18 0.56
CA ALA A 272 23.32 -18.51 1.87
C ALA A 272 24.12 -19.31 2.92
N SER A 273 24.01 -20.65 2.94
CA SER A 273 24.80 -21.49 3.84
C SER A 273 26.30 -21.40 3.56
N ARG A 274 26.70 -21.29 2.28
CA ARG A 274 28.11 -21.13 1.90
C ARG A 274 28.65 -19.75 2.26
N LEU A 275 27.85 -18.70 2.05
CA LEU A 275 28.18 -17.33 2.49
C LEU A 275 28.32 -17.20 4.00
N SER A 276 27.58 -17.97 4.80
CA SER A 276 27.69 -17.93 6.26
C SER A 276 29.05 -18.44 6.79
N SER A 277 29.76 -19.24 5.98
CA SER A 277 31.05 -19.84 6.34
C SER A 277 32.28 -19.00 5.94
N THR A 278 32.09 -17.96 5.12
CA THR A 278 33.15 -17.07 4.61
C THR A 278 33.01 -15.67 5.21
N GLN A 279 34.10 -15.05 5.67
CA GLN A 279 34.08 -13.65 6.09
C GLN A 279 33.75 -12.78 4.87
N ASN A 280 32.57 -12.14 4.87
CA ASN A 280 32.02 -11.45 3.70
C ASN A 280 32.49 -9.99 3.63
N GLU A 281 32.82 -9.53 2.41
CA GLU A 281 33.19 -8.12 2.13
C GLU A 281 31.97 -7.23 1.82
N PHE A 282 30.75 -7.77 1.74
CA PHE A 282 29.53 -7.07 1.26
C PHE A 282 28.29 -7.25 2.16
N ASP A 283 28.47 -7.03 3.46
CA ASP A 283 27.48 -7.27 4.54
C ASP A 283 26.04 -6.83 4.25
N ARG A 284 25.83 -5.68 3.59
CA ARG A 284 24.47 -5.16 3.33
C ARG A 284 23.64 -6.06 2.40
N LEU A 285 24.25 -6.56 1.32
CA LEU A 285 23.56 -7.43 0.35
C LEU A 285 23.27 -8.79 0.98
N THR A 286 24.21 -9.30 1.77
CA THR A 286 24.07 -10.56 2.50
C THR A 286 22.99 -10.48 3.59
N ASN A 287 22.92 -9.39 4.35
CA ASN A 287 21.85 -9.17 5.33
C ASN A 287 20.47 -9.08 4.67
N THR A 288 20.41 -8.47 3.48
CA THR A 288 19.17 -8.43 2.67
C THR A 288 18.74 -9.84 2.27
N LEU A 289 19.66 -10.68 1.81
CA LEU A 289 19.40 -12.06 1.42
C LEU A 289 18.83 -12.88 2.58
N PHE A 290 19.47 -12.81 3.75
CA PHE A 290 18.98 -13.51 4.95
C PHE A 290 17.60 -13.01 5.38
N SER A 291 17.38 -11.69 5.38
CA SER A 291 16.08 -11.10 5.73
C SER A 291 14.97 -11.57 4.78
N LEU A 292 15.23 -11.62 3.47
CA LEU A 292 14.25 -12.10 2.47
C LEU A 292 13.95 -13.59 2.63
N LEU A 293 14.94 -14.42 2.95
CA LEU A 293 14.74 -15.85 3.23
C LEU A 293 13.88 -16.08 4.48
N ASP A 294 14.10 -15.28 5.52
CA ASP A 294 13.30 -15.33 6.75
C ASP A 294 11.86 -14.83 6.51
N ILE A 295 11.68 -13.76 5.72
CA ILE A 295 10.35 -13.28 5.29
C ILE A 295 9.61 -14.36 4.48
N TYR A 296 10.29 -15.02 3.54
CA TYR A 296 9.69 -16.10 2.75
C TYR A 296 9.23 -17.24 3.65
N THR A 297 10.10 -17.67 4.58
CA THR A 297 9.81 -18.75 5.53
C THR A 297 8.63 -18.39 6.45
N TYR A 298 8.56 -17.14 6.89
CA TYR A 298 7.42 -16.61 7.64
C TYR A 298 6.09 -16.75 6.87
N ILE A 299 6.06 -16.33 5.60
CA ILE A 299 4.85 -16.39 4.75
C ILE A 299 4.46 -17.85 4.45
N GLU A 300 5.45 -18.72 4.24
CA GLU A 300 5.23 -20.16 4.03
C GLU A 300 4.57 -20.82 5.25
N PHE A 301 5.03 -20.52 6.47
CA PHE A 301 4.39 -21.01 7.70
C PHE A 301 2.99 -20.46 7.89
N PHE A 302 2.74 -19.19 7.55
CA PHE A 302 1.42 -18.59 7.60
C PHE A 302 0.45 -19.31 6.64
N LYS A 303 0.86 -19.57 5.39
CA LYS A 303 0.05 -20.30 4.40
C LYS A 303 -0.19 -21.75 4.78
N SER A 304 0.79 -22.38 5.40
CA SER A 304 0.70 -23.76 5.92
C SER A 304 -0.13 -23.87 7.21
N GLN A 305 -0.80 -22.79 7.63
CA GLN A 305 -1.62 -22.70 8.85
C GLN A 305 -0.85 -22.97 10.16
N GLN A 306 0.48 -22.86 10.16
CA GLN A 306 1.32 -22.98 11.34
C GLN A 306 1.52 -21.60 11.99
N PHE A 307 0.43 -21.05 12.52
CA PHE A 307 0.36 -19.66 12.99
C PHE A 307 1.31 -19.34 14.15
N GLU A 308 1.50 -20.26 15.11
CA GLU A 308 2.41 -20.05 16.25
C GLU A 308 3.87 -19.90 15.80
N ARG A 309 4.33 -20.76 14.89
CA ARG A 309 5.69 -20.70 14.34
C ARG A 309 5.90 -19.45 13.48
N ALA A 310 4.90 -19.07 12.70
CA ALA A 310 4.94 -17.82 11.94
C ALA A 310 5.09 -16.60 12.87
N TYR A 311 4.38 -16.60 14.00
CA TYR A 311 4.44 -15.51 14.98
C TYR A 311 5.81 -15.40 15.66
N GLU A 312 6.44 -16.52 16.01
CA GLU A 312 7.80 -16.51 16.57
C GLU A 312 8.85 -15.95 15.59
N ILE A 313 8.71 -16.26 14.30
CA ILE A 313 9.66 -15.81 13.27
C ILE A 313 9.54 -14.30 13.07
N ILE A 314 8.33 -13.77 12.94
CA ILE A 314 8.14 -12.33 12.72
C ILE A 314 8.59 -11.49 13.94
N GLN A 315 8.45 -12.02 15.15
CA GLN A 315 8.99 -11.38 16.35
C GLN A 315 10.52 -11.33 16.35
N LYS A 316 11.20 -12.37 15.85
CA LYS A 316 12.66 -12.42 15.75
C LYS A 316 13.21 -11.54 14.64
N LEU A 317 12.49 -11.45 13.52
CA LEU A 317 12.87 -10.66 12.34
C LEU A 317 13.09 -9.17 12.64
N SER A 318 12.50 -8.63 13.71
CA SER A 318 12.65 -7.22 14.14
C SER A 318 12.37 -6.20 13.02
N LEU A 319 11.60 -6.59 12.00
CA LEU A 319 11.14 -5.74 10.89
C LEU A 319 9.97 -4.86 11.30
N LEU A 320 9.19 -5.28 12.30
CA LEU A 320 7.97 -4.62 12.76
C LEU A 320 8.05 -4.33 14.26
N PRO A 321 7.49 -3.20 14.73
CA PRO A 321 7.45 -2.89 16.15
C PRO A 321 6.33 -3.65 16.86
N PHE A 322 6.66 -4.41 17.89
CA PHE A 322 5.70 -5.08 18.79
C PHE A 322 5.59 -4.36 20.16
N ALA A 323 6.46 -3.38 20.41
CA ALA A 323 6.41 -2.50 21.58
C ALA A 323 6.48 -1.01 21.18
N HIS A 324 5.86 -0.13 21.96
CA HIS A 324 5.88 1.32 21.70
C HIS A 324 7.30 1.90 21.65
N THR A 325 8.24 1.33 22.42
CA THR A 325 9.64 1.76 22.44
C THR A 325 10.40 1.44 21.14
N GLN A 326 9.88 0.54 20.31
CA GLN A 326 10.51 0.09 19.07
C GLN A 326 10.08 0.91 17.85
N ILE A 327 9.02 1.73 17.98
CA ILE A 327 8.44 2.48 16.84
C ILE A 327 9.51 3.37 16.19
N ASP A 328 10.18 4.22 16.96
CA ASP A 328 11.18 5.16 16.43
C ASP A 328 12.37 4.43 15.80
N GLN A 329 12.84 3.35 16.42
CA GLN A 329 13.92 2.51 15.91
C GLN A 329 13.57 1.83 14.58
N CYS A 330 12.33 1.34 14.45
CA CYS A 330 11.84 0.72 13.22
C CYS A 330 11.65 1.78 12.10
N LEU A 331 11.24 3.01 12.44
CA LEU A 331 11.12 4.11 11.47
C LEU A 331 12.48 4.53 10.91
N GLU A 332 13.50 4.61 11.77
CA GLU A 332 14.88 4.88 11.33
C GLU A 332 15.41 3.75 10.45
N SER A 333 15.14 2.49 10.82
CA SER A 333 15.62 1.30 10.12
C SER A 333 15.05 1.17 8.70
N ILE A 334 13.80 1.59 8.45
CA ILE A 334 13.18 1.58 7.11
C ILE A 334 14.04 2.34 6.09
N ASN A 335 14.63 3.47 6.47
CA ASN A 335 15.43 4.30 5.55
C ASN A 335 16.69 3.58 5.05
N TYR A 336 17.10 2.49 5.70
CA TYR A 336 18.28 1.70 5.36
C TYR A 336 17.94 0.36 4.69
N TYR A 337 16.67 -0.01 4.59
CA TYR A 337 16.26 -1.22 3.87
C TYR A 337 16.45 -1.08 2.36
N SER A 338 16.77 -2.19 1.72
CA SER A 338 16.87 -2.28 0.27
C SER A 338 15.49 -2.19 -0.39
N SER A 339 15.46 -1.81 -1.67
CA SER A 339 14.23 -1.78 -2.48
C SER A 339 13.46 -3.11 -2.41
N GLU A 340 14.19 -4.21 -2.45
CA GLU A 340 13.66 -5.57 -2.48
C GLU A 340 12.87 -5.94 -1.21
N ILE A 341 13.30 -5.41 -0.05
CA ILE A 341 12.58 -5.57 1.23
C ILE A 341 11.40 -4.60 1.31
N ILE A 342 11.59 -3.36 0.85
CA ILE A 342 10.56 -2.32 0.85
C ILE A 342 9.35 -2.77 0.03
N ASP A 343 9.56 -3.44 -1.09
CA ASP A 343 8.51 -3.95 -1.96
C ASP A 343 7.65 -5.02 -1.26
N CYS A 344 8.26 -5.87 -0.42
CA CYS A 344 7.55 -6.90 0.34
C CYS A 344 6.92 -6.38 1.65
N TYR A 345 7.33 -5.20 2.11
CA TYR A 345 7.01 -4.69 3.44
C TYR A 345 5.50 -4.54 3.73
N PRO A 346 4.67 -4.03 2.80
CA PRO A 346 3.22 -3.92 3.01
C PRO A 346 2.53 -5.27 3.24
N ASP A 347 2.96 -6.31 2.51
CA ASP A 347 2.39 -7.65 2.63
C ASP A 347 2.76 -8.28 3.97
N VAL A 348 3.99 -8.09 4.43
CA VAL A 348 4.45 -8.55 5.75
C VAL A 348 3.59 -7.94 6.86
N ILE A 349 3.31 -6.64 6.81
CA ILE A 349 2.43 -5.97 7.78
C ILE A 349 1.03 -6.60 7.76
N LEU A 350 0.41 -6.74 6.58
CA LEU A 350 -0.95 -7.24 6.46
C LEU A 350 -1.08 -8.69 6.96
N ILE A 351 -0.13 -9.54 6.57
CA ILE A 351 -0.09 -10.95 7.00
C ILE A 351 0.08 -10.99 8.52
N THR A 352 0.91 -10.12 9.09
CA THR A 352 1.12 -10.04 10.55
C THR A 352 -0.14 -9.62 11.30
N LEU A 353 -0.84 -8.59 10.83
CA LEU A 353 -2.12 -8.17 11.42
C LEU A 353 -3.18 -9.28 11.30
N THR A 354 -3.21 -9.98 10.17
CA THR A 354 -4.13 -11.11 9.95
C THR A 354 -3.80 -12.29 10.87
N LEU A 355 -2.51 -12.61 11.01
CA LEU A 355 -2.00 -13.64 11.92
C LEU A 355 -2.40 -13.35 13.36
N MET A 356 -2.17 -12.12 13.85
CA MET A 356 -2.59 -11.70 15.19
C MET A 356 -4.11 -11.83 15.38
N ALA A 357 -4.91 -11.45 14.38
CA ALA A 357 -6.37 -11.59 14.44
C ALA A 357 -6.82 -13.06 14.50
N ILE A 358 -6.19 -13.95 13.73
CA ILE A 358 -6.48 -15.38 13.76
C ILE A 358 -6.12 -15.97 15.13
N LEU A 359 -4.91 -15.70 15.64
CA LEU A 359 -4.48 -16.16 16.96
C LEU A 359 -5.41 -15.65 18.07
N ALA A 360 -5.77 -14.36 18.02
CA ALA A 360 -6.74 -13.77 18.94
C ALA A 360 -8.12 -14.46 18.87
N SER A 361 -8.57 -14.85 17.67
CA SER A 361 -9.85 -15.54 17.50
C SER A 361 -9.83 -16.98 18.01
N VAL A 362 -8.71 -17.69 17.87
CA VAL A 362 -8.50 -19.04 18.40
C VAL A 362 -8.52 -19.00 19.93
N GLU A 363 -7.81 -18.03 20.53
CA GLU A 363 -7.82 -17.83 21.98
C GLU A 363 -9.19 -17.37 22.52
N TYR A 364 -9.90 -16.54 21.78
CA TYR A 364 -11.26 -16.14 22.16
C TYR A 364 -12.24 -17.33 22.17
N LYS A 365 -12.14 -18.24 21.19
CA LYS A 365 -12.95 -19.47 21.16
C LYS A 365 -12.54 -20.45 22.27
N SER A 366 -11.24 -20.55 22.57
CA SER A 366 -10.73 -21.40 23.65
C SER A 366 -11.28 -20.94 25.01
N THR A 367 -11.28 -19.63 25.27
CA THR A 367 -11.79 -19.02 26.50
C THR A 367 -13.31 -19.17 26.66
N LEU A 368 -14.10 -19.05 25.59
CA LEU A 368 -15.55 -19.35 25.57
C LEU A 368 -15.87 -20.82 25.88
N ASN A 369 -15.07 -21.75 25.36
CA ASN A 369 -15.26 -23.18 25.65
C ASN A 369 -14.93 -23.52 27.12
N THR A 370 -13.90 -22.92 27.71
CA THR A 370 -13.60 -23.09 29.15
C THR A 370 -14.66 -22.47 30.08
N SER A 371 -15.28 -21.36 29.67
CA SER A 371 -16.35 -20.72 30.45
C SER A 371 -17.68 -21.49 30.35
N ASN A 372 -17.97 -22.10 29.19
CA ASN A 372 -19.11 -23.02 29.02
C ASN A 372 -18.88 -24.41 29.68
N GLN A 373 -17.63 -24.86 29.82
CA GLN A 373 -17.30 -26.10 30.55
C GLN A 373 -17.51 -26.01 32.06
N HIS A 374 -17.51 -24.81 32.65
CA HIS A 374 -17.89 -24.65 34.06
C HIS A 374 -19.40 -24.74 34.31
N LEU A 375 -20.23 -24.79 33.26
CA LEU A 375 -21.69 -24.90 33.38
C LEU A 375 -22.29 -26.18 32.80
N LEU A 376 -21.52 -26.99 32.06
CA LEU A 376 -22.01 -28.24 31.46
C LEU A 376 -20.94 -29.35 31.48
N LEU A 377 -21.30 -30.44 32.17
CA LEU A 377 -20.74 -31.81 32.18
C LEU A 377 -19.68 -32.09 33.28
N ALA A 378 -19.82 -32.99 34.28
CA ALA A 378 -20.80 -34.04 34.59
C ALA A 378 -21.49 -34.68 33.39
N ALA A 379 -20.71 -35.21 32.47
CA ALA A 379 -20.96 -36.50 31.80
C ALA A 379 -19.96 -36.67 30.64
N THR A 380 -19.28 -37.80 30.70
CA THR A 380 -18.71 -38.57 29.59
C THR A 380 -17.59 -37.96 28.76
N SER A 381 -16.41 -38.48 29.10
CA SER A 381 -15.16 -38.58 28.35
C SER A 381 -15.29 -39.01 26.89
N SER A 382 -14.46 -38.39 26.05
CA SER A 382 -13.47 -38.98 25.12
C SER A 382 -13.45 -38.23 23.80
N PHE A 383 -12.42 -37.41 23.57
CA PHE A 383 -11.62 -37.41 22.35
C PHE A 383 -10.48 -36.37 22.46
N ASP A 384 -9.26 -36.88 22.32
CA ASP A 384 -8.03 -36.24 21.87
C ASP A 384 -7.51 -34.97 22.57
N GLN A 385 -6.82 -35.22 23.67
CA GLN A 385 -5.64 -34.44 24.08
C GLN A 385 -4.48 -34.72 23.12
N ARG A 386 -4.02 -33.72 22.37
CA ARG A 386 -2.61 -33.56 21.92
C ARG A 386 -2.45 -32.26 21.11
N THR A 387 -2.28 -31.14 21.81
CA THR A 387 -1.43 -30.00 21.42
C THR A 387 -1.58 -28.93 22.50
N SER A 388 -0.86 -29.09 23.60
CA SER A 388 -0.62 -27.99 24.52
C SER A 388 0.62 -28.35 25.31
N ASN A 389 1.76 -27.80 24.92
CA ASN A 389 2.89 -27.60 25.80
C ASN A 389 3.83 -26.60 25.15
N ILE A 390 3.75 -25.36 25.66
CA ILE A 390 4.81 -24.38 25.92
C ILE A 390 4.24 -22.98 25.62
N LEU A 391 3.59 -22.41 26.64
CA LEU A 391 3.58 -20.99 27.01
C LEU A 391 2.65 -20.87 28.23
N SER A 392 3.26 -20.58 29.37
CA SER A 392 2.65 -20.61 30.70
C SER A 392 1.70 -19.44 30.94
N THR A 393 0.56 -19.76 31.57
CA THR A 393 -0.06 -18.99 32.67
C THR A 393 -0.51 -17.54 32.41
N ASN A 394 -1.45 -17.32 31.49
CA ASN A 394 -2.58 -16.37 31.61
C ASN A 394 -3.28 -16.24 30.24
N LYS A 395 -4.35 -17.01 30.00
CA LYS A 395 -5.06 -17.03 28.71
C LYS A 395 -5.71 -15.67 28.35
N GLN A 396 -6.07 -14.85 29.35
CA GLN A 396 -6.51 -13.46 29.14
C GLN A 396 -5.36 -12.52 28.77
N GLY A 397 -4.14 -12.77 29.26
CA GLY A 397 -2.97 -11.92 29.00
C GLY A 397 -2.49 -11.97 27.55
N LEU A 398 -2.58 -13.12 26.89
CA LEU A 398 -2.15 -13.26 25.49
C LEU A 398 -3.07 -12.49 24.53
N LEU A 399 -4.38 -12.51 24.75
CA LEU A 399 -5.34 -11.76 23.94
C LEU A 399 -5.13 -10.25 24.07
N ASP A 400 -4.91 -9.76 25.30
CA ASP A 400 -4.66 -8.35 25.54
C ASP A 400 -3.29 -7.92 25.00
N GLU A 401 -2.29 -8.79 25.06
CA GLU A 401 -0.97 -8.56 24.46
C GLU A 401 -1.07 -8.49 22.93
N LEU A 402 -1.77 -9.41 22.27
CA LEU A 402 -1.99 -9.37 20.82
C LEU A 402 -2.72 -8.10 20.37
N LYS A 403 -3.73 -7.65 21.14
CA LYS A 403 -4.41 -6.37 20.88
C LYS A 403 -3.49 -5.18 21.05
N ARG A 404 -2.67 -5.16 22.11
CA ARG A 404 -1.69 -4.10 22.37
C ARG A 404 -0.67 -4.01 21.24
N GLN A 405 -0.16 -5.16 20.78
CA GLN A 405 0.78 -5.22 19.65
C GLN A 405 0.12 -4.76 18.34
N ALA A 406 -1.13 -5.12 18.09
CA ALA A 406 -1.88 -4.61 16.94
C ALA A 406 -2.03 -3.07 16.99
N ASP A 407 -2.31 -2.47 18.17
CA ASP A 407 -2.37 -1.01 18.32
C ASP A 407 -1.00 -0.34 18.05
N VAL A 408 0.09 -0.94 18.52
CA VAL A 408 1.46 -0.49 18.20
C VAL A 408 1.69 -0.48 16.68
N LEU A 409 1.31 -1.55 15.99
CA LEU A 409 1.42 -1.64 14.53
C LEU A 409 0.55 -0.58 13.84
N PHE A 410 -0.71 -0.36 14.27
CA PHE A 410 -1.55 0.68 13.67
C PHE A 410 -0.98 2.09 13.84
N ARG A 411 -0.39 2.40 15.00
CA ARG A 411 0.31 3.69 15.20
C ARG A 411 1.53 3.82 14.30
N TYR A 412 2.30 2.74 14.17
CA TYR A 412 3.44 2.70 13.26
C TYR A 412 3.03 2.95 11.80
N LEU A 413 1.91 2.38 11.35
CA LEU A 413 1.35 2.62 10.01
C LEU A 413 1.01 4.08 9.74
N GLY A 414 0.48 4.77 10.75
CA GLY A 414 0.19 6.21 10.67
C GLY A 414 1.44 7.09 10.53
N LEU A 415 2.63 6.57 10.84
CA LEU A 415 3.90 7.29 10.82
C LEU A 415 4.80 6.88 9.63
N LEU A 416 4.36 5.96 8.77
CA LEU A 416 5.16 5.48 7.64
C LEU A 416 5.37 6.55 6.54
N PRO A 417 6.49 6.50 5.80
CA PRO A 417 6.74 7.38 4.66
C PRO A 417 5.65 7.25 3.58
N ILE A 418 5.27 8.37 2.94
CA ILE A 418 4.14 8.50 2.01
C ILE A 418 4.10 7.42 0.91
N LYS A 419 5.27 6.96 0.42
CA LYS A 419 5.36 5.91 -0.62
C LYS A 419 4.89 4.53 -0.14
N LEU A 420 5.25 4.12 1.07
CA LEU A 420 4.78 2.87 1.69
C LEU A 420 3.36 3.01 2.25
N HIS A 421 3.04 4.21 2.74
CA HIS A 421 1.75 4.56 3.32
C HIS A 421 0.59 4.26 2.35
N ASN A 422 0.71 4.60 1.07
CA ASN A 422 -0.38 4.39 0.10
C ASN A 422 -0.74 2.91 -0.14
N HIS A 423 0.26 2.02 -0.22
CA HIS A 423 0.02 0.58 -0.38
C HIS A 423 -0.58 -0.04 0.87
N VAL A 424 -0.14 0.37 2.06
CA VAL A 424 -0.70 -0.14 3.32
C VAL A 424 -2.12 0.38 3.57
N HIS A 425 -2.39 1.66 3.29
CA HIS A 425 -3.75 2.21 3.34
C HIS A 425 -4.69 1.48 2.39
N PHE A 426 -4.22 1.11 1.20
CA PHE A 426 -4.99 0.31 0.25
C PHE A 426 -5.40 -1.05 0.86
N LEU A 427 -4.49 -1.73 1.55
CA LEU A 427 -4.76 -3.02 2.19
C LEU A 427 -5.72 -2.89 3.38
N ILE A 428 -5.57 -1.86 4.21
CA ILE A 428 -6.49 -1.59 5.34
C ILE A 428 -7.90 -1.27 4.84
N ALA A 429 -8.02 -0.42 3.82
CA ALA A 429 -9.29 -0.08 3.21
C ALA A 429 -9.99 -1.32 2.62
N ASN A 430 -9.25 -2.23 1.98
CA ASN A 430 -9.79 -3.51 1.54
C ASN A 430 -10.26 -4.40 2.71
N ALA A 431 -9.52 -4.44 3.82
CA ALA A 431 -9.94 -5.17 5.01
C ALA A 431 -11.24 -4.60 5.59
N TYR A 432 -11.35 -3.27 5.68
CA TYR A 432 -12.57 -2.56 6.09
C TYR A 432 -13.75 -2.87 5.16
N LEU A 433 -13.57 -2.76 3.84
CA LEU A 433 -14.60 -3.07 2.84
C LEU A 433 -15.14 -4.49 2.99
N ARG A 434 -14.26 -5.49 3.12
CA ARG A 434 -14.66 -6.89 3.34
C ARG A 434 -15.45 -7.05 4.64
N HIS A 435 -15.01 -6.40 5.71
CA HIS A 435 -15.68 -6.47 7.01
C HIS A 435 -17.08 -5.87 6.95
N VAL A 436 -17.21 -4.63 6.47
CA VAL A 436 -18.50 -3.93 6.36
C VAL A 436 -19.45 -4.70 5.45
N THR A 437 -18.97 -5.21 4.31
CA THR A 437 -19.78 -6.03 3.40
C THR A 437 -20.28 -7.31 4.08
N ARG A 438 -19.43 -7.99 4.86
CA ARG A 438 -19.82 -9.18 5.63
C ARG A 438 -20.88 -8.85 6.68
N VAL A 439 -20.72 -7.75 7.41
CA VAL A 439 -21.69 -7.29 8.41
C VAL A 439 -23.02 -6.95 7.75
N ALA A 440 -23.01 -6.19 6.65
CA ALA A 440 -24.20 -5.82 5.90
C ALA A 440 -24.96 -7.06 5.40
N LYS A 441 -24.25 -8.03 4.82
CA LYS A 441 -24.82 -9.33 4.41
C LYS A 441 -25.43 -10.08 5.59
N TYR A 442 -24.73 -10.15 6.71
CA TYR A 442 -25.24 -10.84 7.89
C TYR A 442 -26.55 -10.21 8.37
N ILE A 443 -26.61 -8.89 8.49
CA ILE A 443 -27.83 -8.18 8.90
C ILE A 443 -28.95 -8.45 7.90
N LYS A 444 -28.70 -8.30 6.59
CA LYS A 444 -29.69 -8.58 5.54
C LYS A 444 -30.17 -10.03 5.53
N SER A 445 -29.31 -11.00 5.86
CA SER A 445 -29.70 -12.41 5.95
C SER A 445 -30.70 -12.68 7.09
N LYS A 446 -30.64 -11.88 8.17
CA LYS A 446 -31.53 -12.00 9.33
C LYS A 446 -32.75 -11.10 9.21
N ARG A 447 -32.59 -9.93 8.61
CA ARG A 447 -33.58 -8.85 8.50
C ARG A 447 -33.48 -8.19 7.12
N PRO A 448 -34.03 -8.82 6.06
CA PRO A 448 -33.95 -8.29 4.70
C PRO A 448 -34.72 -6.96 4.54
N ASP A 449 -35.70 -6.72 5.42
CA ASP A 449 -36.61 -5.57 5.44
C ASP A 449 -35.97 -4.25 5.92
N ILE A 450 -34.88 -4.31 6.67
CA ILE A 450 -34.24 -3.11 7.25
C ILE A 450 -33.32 -2.46 6.21
N LYS A 451 -33.45 -1.14 6.00
CA LYS A 451 -32.46 -0.34 5.27
C LYS A 451 -31.21 -0.10 6.11
N LEU A 452 -30.03 -0.33 5.53
CA LEU A 452 -28.76 -0.16 6.22
C LEU A 452 -28.13 1.17 5.84
N PHE A 453 -28.19 2.13 6.75
CA PHE A 453 -27.56 3.43 6.55
C PHE A 453 -26.09 3.39 6.95
N ILE A 454 -25.25 4.06 6.17
CA ILE A 454 -23.84 4.31 6.52
C ILE A 454 -23.52 5.77 6.29
N TRP A 455 -22.76 6.38 7.20
CA TRP A 455 -22.31 7.76 7.01
C TRP A 455 -21.30 7.86 5.86
N HIS A 456 -21.43 8.91 5.04
CA HIS A 456 -20.63 9.08 3.83
C HIS A 456 -19.11 9.15 4.09
N ASP A 457 -18.70 9.73 5.21
CA ASP A 457 -17.32 9.87 5.66
C ASP A 457 -16.66 8.52 5.97
N MET A 458 -17.45 7.51 6.34
CA MET A 458 -17.00 6.12 6.50
C MET A 458 -16.72 5.44 5.14
N LEU A 459 -17.23 6.00 4.04
CA LEU A 459 -17.02 5.49 2.68
C LEU A 459 -15.91 6.23 1.92
N SER A 460 -15.47 7.40 2.38
CA SER A 460 -14.54 8.27 1.66
C SER A 460 -13.20 7.60 1.30
N GLN A 461 -12.67 6.75 2.17
CA GLN A 461 -11.44 5.98 1.90
C GLN A 461 -11.64 4.87 0.86
N LEU A 462 -12.88 4.43 0.64
CA LEU A 462 -13.23 3.38 -0.32
C LEU A 462 -13.51 3.96 -1.71
N VAL A 463 -14.15 5.11 -1.74
CA VAL A 463 -14.62 5.71 -2.99
C VAL A 463 -13.48 6.38 -3.76
N ASN A 464 -12.41 6.82 -3.08
CA ASN A 464 -11.28 7.55 -3.70
C ASN A 464 -10.24 6.67 -4.40
N SER A 465 -10.21 5.36 -4.13
CA SER A 465 -9.13 4.45 -4.55
C SER A 465 -9.48 3.54 -5.73
N GLY A 466 -10.66 3.71 -6.34
CA GLY A 466 -11.04 2.99 -7.56
C GLY A 466 -11.28 1.49 -7.36
N TYR A 467 -11.81 1.07 -6.20
CA TYR A 467 -12.01 -0.35 -5.89
C TYR A 467 -13.09 -1.00 -6.76
N ASN A 468 -12.68 -1.95 -7.61
CA ASN A 468 -13.57 -2.78 -8.43
C ASN A 468 -14.53 -3.69 -7.62
N ASN A 469 -14.32 -3.84 -6.31
CA ASN A 469 -15.11 -4.73 -5.44
C ASN A 469 -16.15 -4.02 -4.56
N ILE A 470 -16.35 -2.71 -4.69
CA ILE A 470 -17.37 -1.98 -3.89
C ILE A 470 -18.80 -2.26 -4.36
N THR A 471 -18.97 -2.82 -5.57
CA THR A 471 -20.27 -3.07 -6.22
C THR A 471 -21.22 -3.86 -5.33
N GLU A 472 -20.71 -4.89 -4.65
CA GLU A 472 -21.52 -5.71 -3.74
C GLU A 472 -21.98 -4.92 -2.50
N LEU A 473 -21.12 -4.05 -1.97
CA LEU A 473 -21.50 -3.22 -0.84
C LEU A 473 -22.57 -2.20 -1.25
N ILE A 474 -22.42 -1.55 -2.41
CA ILE A 474 -23.36 -0.53 -2.93
C ILE A 474 -24.80 -1.04 -2.97
N GLU A 475 -25.01 -2.30 -3.30
CA GLU A 475 -26.36 -2.90 -3.36
C GLU A 475 -26.99 -3.15 -1.98
N LEU A 476 -26.18 -3.22 -0.92
CA LEU A 476 -26.62 -3.60 0.43
C LEU A 476 -26.90 -2.39 1.35
N ILE A 477 -26.30 -1.23 1.05
CA ILE A 477 -26.32 -0.04 1.92
C ILE A 477 -26.92 1.19 1.26
N VAL A 478 -27.30 2.15 2.10
CA VAL A 478 -27.80 3.47 1.72
C VAL A 478 -26.88 4.52 2.35
N PRO A 479 -26.13 5.29 1.56
CA PRO A 479 -25.28 6.35 2.11
C PRO A 479 -26.12 7.47 2.71
N MET A 480 -25.71 7.95 3.87
CA MET A 480 -26.23 9.14 4.53
C MET A 480 -25.15 10.23 4.54
N ILE A 481 -25.39 11.28 3.77
CA ILE A 481 -24.45 12.39 3.60
C ILE A 481 -24.82 13.48 4.59
N TRP A 482 -23.86 13.94 5.38
CA TRP A 482 -24.10 14.89 6.44
C TRP A 482 -23.09 16.03 6.37
N THR A 483 -23.57 17.23 6.69
CA THR A 483 -22.77 18.41 7.02
C THR A 483 -23.71 19.39 7.67
N TYR A 484 -23.21 20.08 8.69
CA TYR A 484 -24.01 21.00 9.49
C TYR A 484 -23.56 22.45 9.31
N VAL A 485 -22.79 22.73 8.27
CA VAL A 485 -22.39 24.10 7.91
C VAL A 485 -23.56 24.86 7.31
N ASP A 486 -23.49 26.19 7.39
CA ASP A 486 -24.48 27.09 6.79
C ASP A 486 -24.57 26.93 5.27
N ASP A 487 -23.43 26.80 4.59
CA ASP A 487 -23.35 26.69 3.12
C ASP A 487 -22.85 25.31 2.68
N VAL A 488 -23.80 24.39 2.52
CA VAL A 488 -23.55 23.00 2.07
C VAL A 488 -22.88 22.95 0.69
N LYS A 489 -23.12 23.94 -0.18
CA LYS A 489 -22.63 23.93 -1.57
C LYS A 489 -21.10 24.11 -1.64
N LEU A 490 -20.50 24.77 -0.66
CA LEU A 490 -19.05 24.93 -0.57
C LEU A 490 -18.35 23.68 -0.02
N TRP A 491 -19.10 22.76 0.57
CA TRP A 491 -18.55 21.58 1.24
C TRP A 491 -18.38 20.38 0.30
N PHE A 492 -19.27 20.22 -0.68
CA PHE A 492 -19.26 19.08 -1.60
C PHE A 492 -19.06 19.53 -3.05
N ASP A 493 -17.97 19.06 -3.68
CA ASP A 493 -17.67 19.34 -5.07
C ASP A 493 -18.42 18.43 -6.06
N ASP A 494 -18.29 18.70 -7.36
CA ASP A 494 -18.93 17.88 -8.40
C ASP A 494 -18.43 16.44 -8.39
N GLY A 495 -17.14 16.23 -8.12
CA GLY A 495 -16.52 14.90 -8.09
C GLY A 495 -17.11 14.02 -6.98
N PHE A 496 -17.44 14.61 -5.84
CA PHE A 496 -18.14 13.98 -4.74
C PHE A 496 -19.51 13.46 -5.19
N TRP A 497 -20.34 14.30 -5.81
CA TRP A 497 -21.69 13.90 -6.22
C TRP A 497 -21.71 12.80 -7.28
N VAL A 498 -20.77 12.83 -8.24
CA VAL A 498 -20.60 11.76 -9.23
C VAL A 498 -20.40 10.41 -8.54
N LYS A 499 -19.59 10.36 -7.48
CA LYS A 499 -19.35 9.13 -6.73
C LYS A 499 -20.60 8.59 -6.04
N PHE A 500 -21.47 9.47 -5.54
CA PHE A 500 -22.70 9.04 -4.87
C PHE A 500 -23.85 8.75 -5.83
N SER A 501 -23.73 9.11 -7.12
CA SER A 501 -24.71 8.77 -8.15
C SER A 501 -24.83 7.27 -8.45
N MET A 502 -23.82 6.47 -8.07
CA MET A 502 -23.83 5.01 -8.26
C MET A 502 -24.73 4.26 -7.27
N PHE A 503 -25.15 4.89 -6.18
CA PHE A 503 -26.02 4.27 -5.19
C PHE A 503 -27.49 4.36 -5.63
N ARG A 504 -28.24 3.29 -5.38
CA ARG A 504 -29.67 3.23 -5.74
C ARG A 504 -30.48 4.34 -5.10
N GLU A 505 -30.19 4.68 -3.85
CA GLU A 505 -30.81 5.77 -3.12
C GLU A 505 -29.77 6.39 -2.17
N VAL A 506 -29.90 7.70 -1.94
CA VAL A 506 -29.04 8.49 -1.05
C VAL A 506 -29.92 9.27 -0.08
N TRP A 507 -29.50 9.38 1.17
CA TRP A 507 -30.12 10.27 2.15
C TRP A 507 -29.16 11.37 2.55
N VAL A 508 -29.72 12.50 2.94
CA VAL A 508 -28.93 13.59 3.56
C VAL A 508 -29.36 13.80 5.00
N ALA A 509 -28.46 14.33 5.81
CA ALA A 509 -28.71 14.66 7.20
C ALA A 509 -28.33 16.11 7.48
N SER A 510 -29.31 16.88 7.91
CA SER A 510 -29.19 18.25 8.39
C SER A 510 -29.28 18.28 9.93
N SER A 511 -29.19 19.45 10.55
CA SER A 511 -29.30 19.58 12.01
C SER A 511 -30.32 20.63 12.45
N PHE A 512 -30.94 20.40 13.61
CA PHE A 512 -31.72 21.41 14.34
C PHE A 512 -31.11 21.80 15.70
N LYS A 513 -30.14 21.02 16.19
CA LYS A 513 -29.33 21.29 17.39
C LYS A 513 -28.02 20.51 17.35
N GLY A 514 -27.07 20.86 18.21
CA GLY A 514 -25.87 20.04 18.43
C GLY A 514 -24.81 20.21 17.36
N SER A 515 -24.88 21.29 16.57
CA SER A 515 -23.90 21.61 15.53
C SER A 515 -23.37 23.05 15.59
N SER A 516 -23.82 23.85 16.55
CA SER A 516 -23.37 25.23 16.75
C SER A 516 -22.10 25.35 17.60
N GLY A 517 -21.51 24.24 18.06
CA GLY A 517 -20.29 24.18 18.87
C GLY A 517 -20.39 23.19 20.03
N GLU A 518 -19.27 22.62 20.46
CA GLU A 518 -19.24 21.52 21.46
C GLU A 518 -19.67 21.95 22.87
N THR A 519 -19.62 23.26 23.14
CA THR A 519 -19.97 23.85 24.43
C THR A 519 -21.18 24.78 24.36
N THR A 520 -21.84 24.84 23.19
CA THR A 520 -23.02 25.67 22.99
C THR A 520 -24.20 25.08 23.76
N THR A 521 -24.90 25.91 24.53
CA THR A 521 -26.00 25.49 25.41
C THR A 521 -27.39 25.82 24.88
N MET A 522 -27.47 26.68 23.87
CA MET A 522 -28.71 27.15 23.23
C MET A 522 -28.59 27.10 21.71
N SER A 523 -29.64 26.66 21.03
CA SER A 523 -29.65 26.55 19.57
C SER A 523 -29.95 27.90 18.91
N TYR A 524 -29.17 28.26 17.89
CA TYR A 524 -29.38 29.47 17.09
C TYR A 524 -30.18 29.11 15.84
N ILE A 525 -31.40 29.65 15.73
CA ILE A 525 -32.35 29.27 14.67
C ILE A 525 -31.81 29.58 13.28
N ALA A 526 -31.14 30.71 13.10
CA ALA A 526 -30.63 31.16 11.80
C ALA A 526 -29.67 30.14 11.15
N HIS A 527 -28.74 29.61 11.95
CA HIS A 527 -27.77 28.60 11.53
C HIS A 527 -28.47 27.34 11.00
N HIS A 528 -29.39 26.79 11.79
CA HIS A 528 -30.08 25.56 11.44
C HIS A 528 -31.05 25.74 10.26
N GLN A 529 -31.79 26.85 10.19
CA GLN A 529 -32.64 27.13 9.02
C GLN A 529 -31.82 27.32 7.74
N ARG A 530 -30.68 28.01 7.81
CA ARG A 530 -29.78 28.17 6.67
C ARG A 530 -29.21 26.82 6.22
N ASN A 531 -28.80 25.96 7.16
CA ASN A 531 -28.39 24.59 6.86
C ASN A 531 -29.48 23.80 6.14
N GLN A 532 -30.75 23.88 6.57
CA GLN A 532 -31.87 23.22 5.86
C GLN A 532 -32.01 23.73 4.43
N GLN A 533 -32.02 25.06 4.25
CA GLN A 533 -32.22 25.67 2.93
C GLN A 533 -31.10 25.28 1.96
N THR A 534 -29.84 25.38 2.38
CA THR A 534 -28.71 25.07 1.50
C THR A 534 -28.59 23.57 1.22
N TRP A 535 -29.07 22.70 2.12
CA TRP A 535 -29.24 21.28 1.83
C TRP A 535 -30.25 21.03 0.69
N LEU A 536 -31.41 21.68 0.73
CA LEU A 536 -32.43 21.55 -0.32
C LEU A 536 -31.88 22.03 -1.68
N GLU A 537 -31.15 23.15 -1.69
CA GLU A 537 -30.48 23.65 -2.89
C GLU A 537 -29.41 22.68 -3.41
N ALA A 538 -28.56 22.14 -2.53
CA ALA A 538 -27.53 21.18 -2.90
C ALA A 538 -28.14 19.88 -3.47
N MET A 539 -29.20 19.37 -2.85
CA MET A 539 -29.95 18.20 -3.35
C MET A 539 -30.54 18.46 -4.74
N TYR A 540 -31.15 19.63 -4.95
CA TYR A 540 -31.70 20.01 -6.25
C TYR A 540 -30.62 20.07 -7.34
N ILE A 541 -29.48 20.69 -7.04
CA ILE A 541 -28.35 20.79 -7.99
C ILE A 541 -27.78 19.40 -8.29
N ALA A 542 -27.49 18.60 -7.27
CA ALA A 542 -26.89 17.28 -7.43
C ALA A 542 -27.83 16.28 -8.14
N SER A 543 -29.14 16.35 -7.88
CA SER A 543 -30.12 15.52 -8.60
C SER A 543 -30.18 15.87 -10.09
N ASN A 544 -30.18 17.16 -10.44
CA ASN A 544 -30.28 17.59 -11.83
C ASN A 544 -29.00 17.38 -12.63
N ARG A 545 -27.85 17.77 -12.05
CA ARG A 545 -26.53 17.78 -12.70
C ARG A 545 -25.87 16.39 -12.69
N HIS A 546 -25.96 15.67 -11.57
CA HIS A 546 -25.20 14.43 -11.33
C HIS A 546 -26.10 13.19 -11.23
N LYS A 547 -27.42 13.34 -11.39
CA LYS A 547 -28.40 12.24 -11.34
C LYS A 547 -28.40 11.45 -10.03
N VAL A 548 -28.02 12.11 -8.92
CA VAL A 548 -28.11 11.51 -7.58
C VAL A 548 -29.57 11.30 -7.21
N ASN A 549 -29.92 10.07 -6.82
CA ASN A 549 -31.27 9.72 -6.41
C ASN A 549 -31.46 9.91 -4.90
N PHE A 550 -31.90 11.10 -4.49
CA PHE A 550 -32.20 11.38 -3.09
C PHE A 550 -33.56 10.82 -2.68
N ALA A 551 -33.57 9.99 -1.63
CA ALA A 551 -34.80 9.43 -1.06
C ALA A 551 -35.39 10.29 0.06
N GLY A 552 -34.60 11.14 0.72
CA GLY A 552 -35.09 12.05 1.75
C GLY A 552 -34.00 12.76 2.54
N ILE A 553 -34.46 13.55 3.52
CA ILE A 553 -33.64 14.30 4.49
C ILE A 553 -33.99 13.85 5.91
N VAL A 554 -32.96 13.65 6.75
CA VAL A 554 -33.08 13.42 8.19
C VAL A 554 -32.64 14.68 8.93
N ILE A 555 -33.48 15.18 9.83
CA ILE A 555 -33.11 16.30 10.72
C ILE A 555 -32.55 15.74 12.02
N THR A 556 -31.26 15.94 12.25
CA THR A 556 -30.53 15.38 13.39
C THR A 556 -30.40 16.38 14.54
N GLY A 557 -30.15 15.86 15.75
CA GLY A 557 -29.98 16.67 16.96
C GLY A 557 -29.04 16.01 17.95
N TRP A 558 -27.75 16.34 17.86
CA TRP A 558 -26.71 15.73 18.69
C TRP A 558 -26.82 16.21 20.13
N SER A 559 -26.64 15.30 21.10
CA SER A 559 -26.55 15.68 22.52
C SER A 559 -25.11 15.83 23.00
N ARG A 560 -24.16 15.21 22.29
CA ARG A 560 -22.71 15.29 22.52
C ARG A 560 -22.00 15.08 21.18
N TYR A 561 -20.80 15.65 21.05
CA TYR A 561 -19.92 15.41 19.89
C TYR A 561 -19.18 14.06 20.00
N ASP A 562 -19.00 13.59 21.23
CA ASP A 562 -18.53 12.24 21.55
C ASP A 562 -19.10 11.83 22.92
N HIS A 563 -19.26 10.53 23.14
CA HIS A 563 -19.83 9.97 24.37
C HIS A 563 -19.11 10.38 25.67
N MET A 564 -17.82 10.73 25.61
CA MET A 564 -17.01 11.20 26.73
C MET A 564 -16.92 12.72 26.86
N LEU A 565 -17.50 13.47 25.92
CA LEU A 565 -17.50 14.93 25.92
C LEU A 565 -18.76 15.50 26.59
N SER A 566 -18.73 16.79 26.92
CA SER A 566 -19.83 17.50 27.56
C SER A 566 -21.12 17.52 26.72
N LEU A 567 -22.26 17.68 27.42
CA LEU A 567 -23.56 17.91 26.80
C LEU A 567 -23.62 19.26 26.09
N CYS A 568 -24.08 19.31 24.84
CA CYS A 568 -24.37 20.56 24.14
C CYS A 568 -25.82 21.03 24.39
N GLU A 569 -26.55 21.45 23.38
CA GLU A 569 -27.91 21.97 23.52
C GLU A 569 -28.92 20.87 23.95
N LEU A 570 -29.75 21.21 24.93
CA LEU A 570 -30.77 20.32 25.46
C LEU A 570 -31.99 20.26 24.53
N LEU A 571 -32.60 19.08 24.39
CA LEU A 571 -33.74 18.90 23.47
C LEU A 571 -34.90 19.88 23.71
N PRO A 572 -35.40 20.09 24.95
CA PRO A 572 -36.50 21.04 25.19
C PRO A 572 -36.16 22.48 24.79
N SER A 573 -34.91 22.92 24.98
CA SER A 573 -34.48 24.27 24.60
C SER A 573 -34.23 24.43 23.10
N SER A 574 -34.18 23.33 22.34
CA SER A 574 -34.02 23.34 20.89
C SER A 574 -35.32 23.16 20.11
N ILE A 575 -36.48 23.02 20.77
CA ILE A 575 -37.79 22.84 20.11
C ILE A 575 -38.11 24.00 19.15
N PRO A 576 -37.88 25.28 19.49
CA PRO A 576 -38.06 26.37 18.53
C PRO A 576 -37.21 26.18 17.27
N SER A 577 -35.93 25.82 17.40
CA SER A 577 -35.06 25.52 16.25
C SER A 577 -35.61 24.39 15.38
N LEU A 578 -36.14 23.33 15.98
CA LEU A 578 -36.79 22.24 15.24
C LEU A 578 -38.02 22.70 14.46
N ALA A 579 -38.90 23.50 15.07
CA ALA A 579 -40.10 23.99 14.41
C ALA A 579 -39.78 24.86 13.18
N TYR A 580 -38.76 25.71 13.30
CA TYR A 580 -38.26 26.56 12.22
C TYR A 580 -37.52 25.75 11.15
N ALA A 581 -36.73 24.73 11.52
CA ALA A 581 -36.11 23.83 10.55
C ALA A 581 -37.17 23.05 9.74
N LEU A 582 -38.24 22.58 10.39
CA LEU A 582 -39.36 21.90 9.74
C LEU A 582 -40.11 22.82 8.76
N GLN A 583 -40.28 24.11 9.11
CA GLN A 583 -40.83 25.10 8.18
C GLN A 583 -40.02 25.13 6.88
N THR A 584 -38.71 25.32 6.99
CA THR A 584 -37.83 25.41 5.81
C THR A 584 -37.93 24.17 4.94
N ILE A 585 -37.97 22.97 5.55
CA ILE A 585 -38.07 21.70 4.80
C ILE A 585 -39.43 21.54 4.13
N VAL A 586 -40.53 21.86 4.83
CA VAL A 586 -41.89 21.69 4.29
C VAL A 586 -42.17 22.64 3.13
N TYR A 587 -41.69 23.88 3.21
CA TYR A 587 -41.96 24.90 2.18
C TYR A 587 -40.88 24.99 1.11
N GLY A 588 -39.70 24.42 1.34
CA GLY A 588 -38.58 24.46 0.40
C GLY A 588 -37.69 25.72 0.51
N TYR A 589 -38.07 26.68 1.35
CA TYR A 589 -37.36 27.95 1.56
C TYR A 589 -37.69 28.55 2.93
N ILE A 590 -36.88 29.52 3.38
CA ILE A 590 -37.14 30.26 4.63
C ILE A 590 -38.29 31.26 4.41
N ASP A 591 -39.41 31.04 5.08
CA ASP A 591 -40.62 31.86 4.96
C ASP A 591 -40.79 32.73 6.21
N TYR A 592 -40.43 34.01 6.08
CA TYR A 592 -40.41 34.94 7.22
C TYR A 592 -41.81 35.21 7.79
N GLU A 593 -42.87 35.19 6.98
CA GLU A 593 -44.24 35.39 7.47
C GLU A 593 -44.72 34.18 8.28
N LYS A 594 -44.39 32.97 7.82
CA LYS A 594 -44.70 31.75 8.57
C LYS A 594 -43.84 31.58 9.81
N ASN A 595 -42.61 32.06 9.81
CA ASN A 595 -41.78 32.12 11.02
C ASN A 595 -42.48 32.91 12.15
N ILE A 596 -43.14 34.03 11.82
CA ILE A 596 -43.93 34.80 12.78
C ILE A 596 -45.14 33.98 13.27
N THR A 597 -45.81 33.29 12.36
CA THR A 597 -46.97 32.43 12.70
C THR A 597 -46.55 31.25 13.59
N ILE A 598 -45.40 30.62 13.32
CA ILE A 598 -44.83 29.54 14.12
C ILE A 598 -44.48 30.05 15.52
N SER A 599 -43.80 31.19 15.61
CA SER A 599 -43.47 31.82 16.88
C SER A 599 -44.70 32.06 17.74
N THR A 600 -45.73 32.68 17.18
CA THR A 600 -46.90 33.17 17.94
C THR A 600 -47.97 32.11 18.16
N SER A 601 -48.29 31.31 17.13
CA SER A 601 -49.44 30.39 17.17
C SER A 601 -49.06 28.96 17.53
N LEU A 602 -47.88 28.48 17.08
CA LEU A 602 -47.44 27.11 17.33
C LEU A 602 -46.61 26.99 18.61
N LEU A 603 -45.62 27.86 18.77
CA LEU A 603 -44.77 27.91 19.96
C LEU A 603 -45.39 28.73 21.10
N GLY A 604 -46.34 29.61 20.77
CA GLY A 604 -47.02 30.46 21.75
C GLY A 604 -46.11 31.49 22.42
N CYS A 605 -45.04 31.91 21.74
CA CYS A 605 -44.07 32.84 22.28
C CYS A 605 -44.53 34.30 22.12
N ASP A 606 -44.36 35.11 23.17
CA ASP A 606 -44.66 36.55 23.16
C ASP A 606 -43.67 37.37 22.30
N ARG A 607 -42.51 36.79 22.00
CA ARG A 607 -41.42 37.38 21.21
C ARG A 607 -40.80 36.33 20.29
N MET A 608 -39.99 36.80 19.35
CA MET A 608 -39.19 35.92 18.50
C MET A 608 -38.23 35.08 19.36
N PRO A 609 -38.22 33.75 19.21
CA PRO A 609 -37.21 32.88 19.82
C PRO A 609 -35.79 33.23 19.35
N LEU A 610 -34.78 32.74 20.08
CA LEU A 610 -33.36 33.03 19.87
C LEU A 610 -32.91 32.77 18.42
N TRP A 611 -32.80 33.84 17.63
CA TRP A 611 -32.47 33.76 16.22
C TRP A 611 -30.97 33.57 15.98
N GLU A 612 -30.16 34.43 16.60
CA GLU A 612 -28.71 34.47 16.48
C GLU A 612 -28.06 34.79 17.82
N LYS A 613 -26.78 34.46 17.97
CA LYS A 613 -26.00 34.71 19.19
C LYS A 613 -25.89 36.18 19.58
N SER A 614 -25.94 37.08 18.60
CA SER A 614 -25.87 38.53 18.78
C SER A 614 -27.16 39.16 19.34
N MET A 615 -28.26 38.40 19.36
CA MET A 615 -29.56 38.89 19.79
C MET A 615 -29.53 39.26 21.28
N GLN A 616 -30.03 40.45 21.61
CA GLN A 616 -30.11 40.88 23.00
C GLN A 616 -31.17 40.07 23.73
N VAL A 617 -30.72 39.16 24.59
CA VAL A 617 -31.60 38.24 25.31
C VAL A 617 -32.29 38.96 26.48
N THR A 618 -33.61 39.05 26.42
CA THR A 618 -34.49 39.54 27.51
C THR A 618 -35.26 38.38 28.16
N TYR A 619 -36.37 38.67 28.84
CA TYR A 619 -37.37 37.65 29.17
C TYR A 619 -38.14 37.22 27.91
N ILE A 620 -38.59 35.96 27.88
CA ILE A 620 -39.50 35.40 26.90
C ILE A 620 -40.48 34.48 27.63
N THR A 621 -41.72 34.41 27.16
CA THR A 621 -42.74 33.47 27.61
C THR A 621 -43.27 32.72 26.41
N CYS A 622 -43.36 31.39 26.51
CA CYS A 622 -43.89 30.52 25.47
C CYS A 622 -44.89 29.52 26.07
N SER A 623 -45.52 28.69 25.24
CA SER A 623 -46.51 27.69 25.71
C SER A 623 -46.35 26.29 25.09
N PHE A 624 -45.28 26.06 24.32
CA PHE A 624 -44.98 24.74 23.76
C PHE A 624 -44.52 23.73 24.82
N PRO A 625 -44.68 22.42 24.62
CA PRO A 625 -44.20 21.41 25.56
C PRO A 625 -42.69 21.52 25.83
N GLY A 626 -42.29 21.77 27.08
CA GLY A 626 -40.89 22.01 27.45
C GLY A 626 -40.43 23.46 27.37
N HIS A 627 -41.36 24.40 27.20
CA HIS A 627 -41.08 25.84 27.19
C HIS A 627 -40.42 26.31 28.50
N GLU A 628 -40.72 25.71 29.65
CA GLU A 628 -40.14 26.11 30.93
C GLU A 628 -38.61 25.97 30.93
N MET A 629 -38.10 24.91 30.29
CA MET A 629 -36.66 24.72 30.13
C MET A 629 -36.09 25.76 29.16
N TYR A 630 -36.80 26.05 28.08
CA TYR A 630 -36.39 27.07 27.11
C TYR A 630 -36.32 28.45 27.76
N GLU A 631 -37.32 28.87 28.52
CA GLU A 631 -37.38 30.17 29.20
C GLU A 631 -36.26 30.34 30.24
N ILE A 632 -35.97 29.30 31.02
CA ILE A 632 -34.85 29.28 31.97
C ILE A 632 -33.52 29.40 31.22
N MET A 633 -33.34 28.59 30.18
CA MET A 633 -32.11 28.58 29.38
C MET A 633 -31.94 29.85 28.54
N TYR A 634 -33.02 30.51 28.17
CA TYR A 634 -32.99 31.80 27.47
C TYR A 634 -32.30 32.85 28.35
N GLN A 635 -32.63 32.90 29.65
CA GLN A 635 -32.02 33.85 30.59
C GLN A 635 -30.56 33.53 30.97
N TYR A 636 -30.08 32.33 30.65
CA TYR A 636 -28.75 31.85 31.05
C TYR A 636 -27.62 32.78 30.56
N ASP A 637 -27.66 33.20 29.30
CA ASP A 637 -26.60 34.06 28.73
C ASP A 637 -26.57 35.44 29.40
N THR A 638 -27.73 36.00 29.73
CA THR A 638 -27.83 37.26 30.47
C THR A 638 -27.28 37.12 31.90
N LEU A 639 -27.57 36.01 32.57
CA LEU A 639 -27.00 35.71 33.89
C LEU A 639 -25.47 35.55 33.84
N LEU A 640 -24.94 34.92 32.79
CA LEU A 640 -23.50 34.81 32.59
C LEU A 640 -22.84 36.15 32.31
N ARG A 641 -23.45 37.01 31.50
CA ARG A 641 -22.97 38.39 31.28
C ARG A 641 -22.93 39.18 32.59
N GLN A 642 -23.99 39.10 33.39
CA GLN A 642 -24.04 39.73 34.71
C GLN A 642 -22.95 39.18 35.66
N TYR A 643 -22.68 37.87 35.61
CA TYR A 643 -21.57 37.27 36.34
C TYR A 643 -20.23 37.85 35.89
N GLU A 644 -19.94 37.94 34.60
CA GLU A 644 -18.66 38.48 34.11
C GLU A 644 -18.48 39.95 34.46
N GLU A 645 -19.53 40.76 34.34
CA GLU A 645 -19.51 42.18 34.76
C GLU A 645 -19.25 42.33 36.26
N THR A 646 -19.97 41.58 37.08
CA THR A 646 -19.82 41.60 38.55
C THR A 646 -18.44 41.12 38.96
N MET A 647 -17.97 40.01 38.39
CA MET A 647 -16.68 39.44 38.69
C MET A 647 -15.52 40.31 38.21
N SER A 648 -15.67 41.00 37.08
CA SER A 648 -14.69 41.99 36.61
C SER A 648 -14.54 43.11 37.63
N PHE A 649 -15.66 43.66 38.12
CA PHE A 649 -15.65 44.66 39.19
C PHE A 649 -15.00 44.13 40.48
N VAL A 650 -15.37 42.91 40.90
CA VAL A 650 -14.85 42.31 42.14
C VAL A 650 -13.36 42.01 42.04
N ARG A 651 -12.88 41.51 40.89
CA ARG A 651 -11.46 41.20 40.65
C ARG A 651 -10.58 42.44 40.66
N LEU A 652 -11.11 43.62 40.34
CA LEU A 652 -10.38 44.90 40.43
C LEU A 652 -10.08 45.28 41.89
N PHE A 653 -11.04 45.11 42.80
CA PHE A 653 -10.90 45.54 44.20
C PHE A 653 -10.45 44.43 45.14
N ILE A 654 -10.69 43.17 44.76
CA ILE A 654 -10.33 41.96 45.51
C ILE A 654 -9.54 41.07 44.55
N THR A 655 -8.29 41.46 44.37
CA THR A 655 -7.31 40.72 43.56
C THR A 655 -6.82 39.46 44.27
N ASP A 656 -6.11 38.60 43.55
CA ASP A 656 -5.50 37.38 44.12
C ASP A 656 -4.53 37.65 45.27
N ILE A 657 -3.90 38.84 45.30
CA ILE A 657 -3.03 39.23 46.41
C ILE A 657 -3.84 39.42 47.69
N HIS A 658 -5.02 40.03 47.62
CA HIS A 658 -5.92 40.19 48.76
C HIS A 658 -6.34 38.83 49.30
N LEU A 659 -6.71 37.90 48.40
CA LEU A 659 -7.09 36.53 48.75
C LEU A 659 -5.94 35.77 49.43
N ARG A 660 -4.72 35.83 48.89
CA ARG A 660 -3.55 35.10 49.42
C ARG A 660 -3.03 35.68 50.73
N GLN A 661 -2.99 37.00 50.84
CA GLN A 661 -2.45 37.70 52.01
C GLN A 661 -3.53 38.00 53.06
N ASN A 662 -4.77 37.53 52.84
CA ASN A 662 -5.89 37.66 53.76
C ASN A 662 -6.14 39.09 54.24
N TYR A 663 -6.20 40.07 53.33
CA TYR A 663 -6.57 41.44 53.67
C TYR A 663 -7.58 42.02 52.69
N ILE A 664 -8.32 43.04 53.12
CA ILE A 664 -9.34 43.72 52.31
C ILE A 664 -9.33 45.24 52.49
N HIS A 665 -9.84 45.95 51.48
CA HIS A 665 -10.22 47.36 51.62
C HIS A 665 -11.68 47.45 52.09
N TYR A 666 -11.93 48.03 53.27
CA TYR A 666 -13.27 48.01 53.92
C TYR A 666 -14.42 48.47 53.01
N LYS A 667 -14.41 49.74 52.57
CA LYS A 667 -15.50 50.33 51.76
C LYS A 667 -15.74 49.61 50.43
N ARG A 668 -14.67 49.32 49.69
CA ARG A 668 -14.75 48.58 48.41
C ARG A 668 -15.23 47.15 48.60
N SER A 669 -14.89 46.50 49.70
CA SER A 669 -15.34 45.13 49.97
C SER A 669 -16.83 45.07 50.32
N GLN A 670 -17.37 46.08 51.01
CA GLN A 670 -18.82 46.20 51.21
C GLN A 670 -19.57 46.35 49.89
N GLU A 671 -19.07 47.19 48.98
CA GLU A 671 -19.65 47.36 47.63
C GLU A 671 -19.58 46.05 46.82
N CYS A 672 -18.43 45.37 46.83
CA CYS A 672 -18.29 44.05 46.21
C CYS A 672 -19.26 43.02 46.81
N LEU A 673 -19.40 42.99 48.14
CA LEU A 673 -20.27 42.05 48.84
C LEU A 673 -21.73 42.22 48.42
N GLN A 674 -22.22 43.46 48.37
CA GLN A 674 -23.59 43.75 47.95
C GLN A 674 -23.88 43.24 46.53
N ARG A 675 -22.95 43.45 45.59
CA ARG A 675 -23.10 42.95 44.20
C ARG A 675 -23.03 41.43 44.11
N LEU A 676 -22.12 40.82 44.89
CA LEU A 676 -21.96 39.36 44.92
C LEU A 676 -23.17 38.65 45.51
N ILE A 677 -23.76 39.16 46.60
CA ILE A 677 -24.97 38.58 47.21
C ILE A 677 -26.13 38.62 46.22
N TYR A 678 -26.34 39.77 45.57
CA TYR A 678 -27.39 39.89 44.55
C TYR A 678 -27.18 38.89 43.40
N LEU A 679 -25.95 38.72 42.93
CA LEU A 679 -25.62 37.72 41.91
C LEU A 679 -25.83 36.29 42.43
N GLU A 680 -25.42 35.97 43.65
CA GLU A 680 -25.61 34.65 44.27
C GLU A 680 -27.10 34.27 44.32
N ASP A 681 -27.98 35.19 44.74
CA ASP A 681 -29.43 34.97 44.76
C ASP A 681 -29.98 34.62 43.37
N GLN A 682 -29.54 35.34 42.32
CA GLN A 682 -29.94 35.03 40.94
C GLN A 682 -29.42 33.67 40.48
N MET A 683 -28.19 33.30 40.87
CA MET A 683 -27.61 32.01 40.54
C MET A 683 -28.31 30.85 41.27
N ILE A 684 -28.68 31.03 42.53
CA ILE A 684 -29.47 30.04 43.30
C ILE A 684 -30.84 29.85 42.69
N TYR A 685 -31.50 30.94 42.28
CA TYR A 685 -32.78 30.89 41.59
C TYR A 685 -32.67 30.07 40.29
N PHE A 686 -31.66 30.36 39.46
CA PHE A 686 -31.41 29.60 38.23
C PHE A 686 -31.17 28.11 38.50
N ILE A 687 -30.32 27.76 39.47
CA ILE A 687 -30.04 26.35 39.83
C ILE A 687 -31.32 25.63 40.22
N THR A 688 -32.11 26.25 41.10
CA THR A 688 -33.34 25.65 41.64
C THR A 688 -34.39 25.47 40.54
N ALA A 689 -34.58 26.49 39.70
CA ALA A 689 -35.50 26.44 38.58
C ALA A 689 -35.07 25.39 37.54
N PHE A 690 -33.80 25.40 37.15
CA PHE A 690 -33.24 24.45 36.19
C PHE A 690 -33.39 23.01 36.67
N GLN A 691 -33.01 22.71 37.91
CA GLN A 691 -33.14 21.36 38.48
C GLN A 691 -34.59 20.90 38.52
N ARG A 692 -35.50 21.79 38.95
CA ARG A 692 -36.94 21.48 39.00
C ARG A 692 -37.46 21.07 37.63
N VAL A 693 -37.10 21.79 36.57
CA VAL A 693 -37.58 21.49 35.21
C VAL A 693 -36.85 20.29 34.60
N CYS A 694 -35.55 20.16 34.84
CA CYS A 694 -34.72 19.10 34.25
C CYS A 694 -35.21 17.69 34.60
N VAL A 695 -35.69 17.48 35.83
CA VAL A 695 -36.19 16.18 36.32
C VAL A 695 -37.41 15.67 35.54
N PHE A 696 -38.17 16.54 34.87
CA PHE A 696 -39.32 16.12 34.05
C PHE A 696 -38.91 15.53 32.69
N PHE A 697 -37.74 15.92 32.16
CA PHE A 697 -37.31 15.55 30.80
C PHE A 697 -36.15 14.56 30.78
N PHE A 698 -35.34 14.54 31.84
CA PHE A 698 -34.09 13.81 31.87
C PHE A 698 -33.93 13.02 33.16
N THR A 699 -33.03 12.05 33.13
CA THR A 699 -32.58 11.35 34.32
C THR A 699 -31.83 12.32 35.26
N PRO A 700 -31.84 12.09 36.59
CA PRO A 700 -31.29 13.04 37.57
C PRO A 700 -29.81 13.40 37.38
N ASP A 701 -29.04 12.51 36.73
CA ASP A 701 -27.63 12.71 36.41
C ASP A 701 -27.40 13.82 35.38
N ILE A 702 -28.26 13.96 34.37
CA ILE A 702 -28.10 14.94 33.28
C ILE A 702 -28.13 16.37 33.82
N GLY A 703 -29.07 16.67 34.71
CA GLY A 703 -29.17 18.01 35.32
C GLY A 703 -27.94 18.34 36.17
N SER A 704 -27.46 17.36 36.94
CA SER A 704 -26.24 17.51 37.74
C SER A 704 -25.00 17.70 36.87
N GLU A 705 -24.83 16.86 35.84
CA GLU A 705 -23.73 16.93 34.90
C GLU A 705 -23.68 18.29 34.18
N TRP A 706 -24.82 18.74 33.66
CA TRP A 706 -24.92 20.01 32.94
C TRP A 706 -24.53 21.17 33.86
N LEU A 707 -25.06 21.22 35.08
CA LEU A 707 -24.70 22.24 36.07
C LEU A 707 -23.22 22.19 36.42
N GLN A 708 -22.65 21.01 36.66
CA GLN A 708 -21.23 20.86 37.01
C GLN A 708 -20.32 21.35 35.90
N THR A 709 -20.69 21.08 34.65
CA THR A 709 -19.92 21.44 33.46
C THR A 709 -19.96 22.94 33.20
N TYR A 710 -21.15 23.54 33.22
CA TYR A 710 -21.35 24.90 32.69
C TYR A 710 -21.49 25.99 33.77
N PHE A 711 -21.93 25.63 34.98
CA PHE A 711 -22.41 26.61 35.95
C PHE A 711 -21.69 26.57 37.31
N MET A 712 -21.48 25.39 37.90
CA MET A 712 -21.08 25.25 39.30
C MET A 712 -19.70 25.85 39.62
N ARG A 713 -18.77 25.85 38.66
CA ARG A 713 -17.46 26.51 38.86
C ARG A 713 -17.62 28.00 39.15
N LYS A 714 -18.48 28.68 38.39
CA LYS A 714 -18.75 30.13 38.53
C LYS A 714 -19.45 30.40 39.86
N PHE A 715 -20.45 29.57 40.19
CA PHE A 715 -21.18 29.67 41.44
C PHE A 715 -20.24 29.56 42.66
N ARG A 716 -19.38 28.53 42.69
CA ARG A 716 -18.41 28.33 43.78
C ARG A 716 -17.42 29.49 43.92
N GLU A 717 -17.02 30.13 42.81
CA GLU A 717 -16.15 31.32 42.87
C GLU A 717 -16.85 32.49 43.57
N VAL A 718 -18.13 32.73 43.25
CA VAL A 718 -18.95 33.77 43.90
C VAL A 718 -19.05 33.47 45.39
N GLN A 719 -19.45 32.25 45.77
CA GLN A 719 -19.57 31.84 47.18
C GLN A 719 -18.24 31.97 47.94
N TYR A 720 -17.13 31.56 47.32
CA TYR A 720 -15.81 31.67 47.92
C TYR A 720 -15.45 33.12 48.23
N ARG A 721 -15.72 34.05 47.29
CA ARG A 721 -15.44 35.48 47.47
C ARG A 721 -16.35 36.12 48.51
N ILE A 722 -17.63 35.77 48.55
CA ILE A 722 -18.58 36.22 49.60
C ILE A 722 -18.04 35.81 50.97
N ASN A 723 -17.80 34.51 51.17
CA ASN A 723 -17.30 33.96 52.44
C ASN A 723 -15.97 34.61 52.87
N PHE A 724 -15.06 34.84 51.91
CA PHE A 724 -13.81 35.54 52.17
C PHE A 724 -14.04 36.97 52.68
N ILE A 725 -14.88 37.74 51.98
CA ILE A 725 -15.16 39.14 52.33
C ILE A 725 -15.84 39.23 53.70
N GLU A 726 -16.89 38.46 53.93
CA GLU A 726 -17.64 38.48 55.19
C GLU A 726 -16.74 38.14 56.38
N ARG A 727 -15.93 37.09 56.25
CA ARG A 727 -14.97 36.71 57.28
C ARG A 727 -13.98 37.84 57.55
N ARG A 728 -13.45 38.48 56.50
CA ARG A 728 -12.47 39.56 56.65
C ARG A 728 -13.06 40.86 57.18
N LEU A 729 -14.29 41.21 56.80
CA LEU A 729 -15.00 42.37 57.36
C LEU A 729 -15.23 42.22 58.87
N LYS A 730 -15.45 40.99 59.36
CA LYS A 730 -15.61 40.70 60.80
C LYS A 730 -14.28 40.64 61.56
N THR A 731 -13.21 40.17 60.92
CA THR A 731 -11.95 39.83 61.62
C THR A 731 -10.83 40.86 61.47
N GLN A 732 -10.87 41.71 60.43
CA GLN A 732 -9.83 42.71 60.20
C GLN A 732 -10.10 43.97 61.03
N THR A 733 -9.30 44.17 62.09
CA THR A 733 -9.41 45.33 62.98
C THR A 733 -8.42 46.45 62.68
N SER A 734 -7.44 46.20 61.80
CA SER A 734 -6.39 47.18 61.43
C SER A 734 -6.12 47.22 59.92
N TRP A 735 -5.74 48.41 59.42
CA TRP A 735 -5.38 48.68 58.03
C TRP A 735 -3.99 49.32 57.98
N PRO A 736 -2.91 48.54 57.85
CA PRO A 736 -1.55 49.09 57.79
C PRO A 736 -1.35 49.90 56.50
N GLN A 737 -0.46 50.89 56.55
CA GLN A 737 -0.10 51.73 55.39
C GLN A 737 0.36 50.89 54.18
N ARG A 738 1.00 49.74 54.44
CA ARG A 738 1.29 48.70 53.44
C ARG A 738 0.83 47.33 53.97
N PRO A 739 -0.20 46.71 53.39
CA PRO A 739 -0.74 45.42 53.85
C PRO A 739 0.02 44.19 53.35
N LEU A 740 1.20 44.37 52.76
CA LEU A 740 2.05 43.29 52.26
C LEU A 740 3.20 43.02 53.23
N PRO A 741 3.54 41.75 53.51
CA PRO A 741 4.71 41.42 54.33
C PRO A 741 6.00 41.92 53.67
N ASN A 742 6.97 42.39 54.46
CA ASN A 742 8.25 42.95 53.97
C ASN A 742 9.13 41.92 53.24
N ASN A 743 8.90 40.61 53.45
CA ASN A 743 9.54 39.53 52.68
C ASN A 743 8.63 39.10 51.52
N THR A 744 8.63 39.85 50.42
CA THR A 744 8.04 39.38 49.17
C THR A 744 8.97 38.34 48.54
N ALA A 745 8.60 37.06 48.64
CA ALA A 745 9.28 35.99 47.90
C ALA A 745 9.20 36.29 46.38
N PHE A 746 10.33 36.13 45.66
CA PHE A 746 10.36 36.26 44.21
C PHE A 746 9.36 35.28 43.57
N ILE A 747 8.62 35.73 42.56
CA ILE A 747 7.72 34.85 41.79
C ILE A 747 8.59 33.96 40.90
N PHE A 748 8.90 32.76 41.37
CA PHE A 748 9.61 31.75 40.58
C PHE A 748 8.62 30.99 39.69
N VAL A 749 8.73 31.19 38.38
CA VAL A 749 8.02 30.37 37.38
C VAL A 749 8.90 29.18 37.03
N LYS A 750 8.60 28.01 37.61
CA LYS A 750 9.31 26.78 37.27
C LYS A 750 8.79 26.27 35.92
N ARG A 751 9.62 26.35 34.87
CA ARG A 751 9.31 25.77 33.56
C ARG A 751 9.22 24.24 33.71
N ARG A 752 8.19 23.61 33.12
CA ARG A 752 7.96 22.16 33.20
C ARG A 752 9.09 21.34 32.56
N ASN A 753 9.79 21.89 31.57
CA ASN A 753 10.90 21.27 30.86
C ASN A 753 12.09 22.24 30.73
N ILE A 754 13.26 21.85 31.25
CA ILE A 754 14.56 22.43 30.87
C ILE A 754 15.33 21.31 30.18
N THR A 755 15.28 21.30 28.85
CA THR A 755 16.51 21.19 28.06
C THR A 755 17.00 22.62 27.86
N ASN A 756 18.29 22.84 28.09
CA ASN A 756 18.95 24.15 28.07
C ASN A 756 18.49 25.03 26.90
N LEU A 757 17.99 26.22 27.21
CA LEU A 757 17.97 27.34 26.28
C LEU A 757 18.89 28.39 26.88
N ASN A 758 20.15 28.36 26.45
CA ASN A 758 21.00 29.53 26.49
C ASN A 758 20.34 30.56 25.56
N LEU A 759 19.79 31.62 26.14
CA LEU A 759 19.52 32.84 25.42
C LEU A 759 20.60 33.83 25.86
N LEU A 760 21.46 34.18 24.90
CA LEU A 760 22.32 35.35 24.93
C LEU A 760 21.48 36.62 25.13
#